data_AF-A0A1V3WGK0-F1
#
_entry.id   AF-A0A1V3WGK0-F1
#
_cell.length_a   1.000
_cell.length_b   1.000
_cell.length_c   1.000
_cell.angle_alpha   90.00
_cell.angle_beta   90.00
_cell.angle_gamma   90.00
#
_symmetry.space_group_name_H-M   'P 1'
#
loop_
_entity.id
_entity.type
_entity.pdbx_description
1 polymer ?
#
loop_
_entity_poly.entity_id
_entity_poly.type
_entity_poly.pdbx_seq_one_letter_code
_entity_poly.pdbx_strand_id
1 'polypeptide(L)'
;MSFVVAAPEWIATTASDLAGIGSALTAANAAAALPTTAIVAAAEDEVSAAIAAVFGSHAQGYQALSAQMSAFHQQFVAGLTAGAGAYAATEAASTSPLGQLLGLINAPTQALLGRPLIGNGTNGADGTGAPGGPGGLLLGNGGNGGSGAPGQVGGAGGAAGCSATAGSAGRAGMRSPGTAPPVAPVGRRMVAGQRWHRWAGGAAAAGGVGGVGGVGGATGLIGSGGTGGFGGARAAGTTGGVGGAGGVGGVFGNGGFGGHGGAGDLTGGGGAGGVGGAASWFGSGGVGGAGGEGAPGGNGGAGPMLIGNGGNGGLGGAGAAGGNGGAGGTWFGDGGHGGQGGAAVAGILGGLPGQGGNGGNANWFGSGGNGGQGGTGLTGANGVNPPPSGTAGPGSSPLPASLTNAGTIGAHVIFNGMNGGPGDPGGAGQTGGTGGTGGATSVTNTNTGSITGVIDMTAGGGGNGGTAGAGGNGGAGGAGGDATVTNNGSITGAVNATGGAGGSGNTGSASGGDGGAGGMGGLGQTAGNGVAQGGAGGNGGAASVALGANGGNGGAGGMGGNGGHGGMFIGNGGAGGAGGTGGTGGIGAAGFAGGDGGAGGQGLNNGTGTATGGNGGLGGAGGVGGTGGTGGSGGVGGNGGAAGFIGIGGAGGTGGAGGFGGIGGIGGAGGDGGFGGAGTTTSTAATFGGTGNNGALGGNGGTGGAGGAGGSSGGSGGAGGVIGWAGANGGTGAGGTGGNGGQGGAGGNGGNGGNASTGGTVGQGGNLALGGQGGTGGAAGGPGGNSGFTGNLGVPGSNGLPGTIV
;
A
#
# COMPACT_ATOMS: atom_id res chain seq x y z
N MET A 1 34.61 -37.43 37.48
CA MET A 1 33.42 -36.60 37.73
C MET A 1 33.26 -35.69 36.53
N SER A 2 32.10 -35.67 35.88
CA SER A 2 31.83 -34.76 34.76
C SER A 2 31.68 -33.34 35.29
N PHE A 3 32.53 -32.43 34.85
CA PHE A 3 32.36 -31.00 35.16
C PHE A 3 31.17 -30.48 34.36
N VAL A 4 30.15 -29.99 35.07
CA VAL A 4 29.02 -29.25 34.46
C VAL A 4 29.38 -27.78 34.53
N VAL A 5 29.53 -27.12 33.38
CA VAL A 5 29.73 -25.67 33.28
C VAL A 5 28.36 -25.04 33.09
N ALA A 6 27.94 -24.19 34.03
CA ALA A 6 26.74 -23.37 33.94
C ALA A 6 27.15 -21.90 34.10
N ALA A 7 26.52 -21.00 33.35
CA ALA A 7 26.78 -19.56 33.42
C ALA A 7 25.49 -18.84 33.90
N PRO A 8 25.28 -18.68 35.22
CA PRO A 8 24.00 -18.27 35.80
C PRO A 8 23.51 -16.91 35.33
N GLU A 9 24.42 -16.00 34.97
CA GLU A 9 24.14 -14.69 34.41
C GLU A 9 23.50 -14.77 33.02
N TRP A 10 23.94 -15.70 32.16
CA TRP A 10 23.32 -15.92 30.86
C TRP A 10 21.95 -16.59 31.01
N ILE A 11 21.80 -17.48 31.98
CA ILE A 11 20.53 -18.15 32.29
C ILE A 11 19.50 -17.16 32.84
N ALA A 12 19.91 -16.22 33.72
CA ALA A 12 19.04 -15.18 34.25
C ALA A 12 18.63 -14.14 33.20
N THR A 13 19.57 -13.75 32.32
CA THR A 13 19.27 -12.85 31.19
C THR A 13 18.29 -13.52 30.23
N THR A 14 18.54 -14.79 29.90
CA THR A 14 17.65 -15.61 29.07
C THR A 14 16.26 -15.74 29.72
N ALA A 15 16.17 -15.97 31.03
CA ALA A 15 14.89 -16.02 31.73
C ALA A 15 14.11 -14.69 31.66
N SER A 16 14.81 -13.55 31.71
CA SER A 16 14.22 -12.22 31.54
C SER A 16 13.73 -11.99 30.10
N ASP A 17 14.52 -12.38 29.11
CA ASP A 17 14.13 -12.33 27.69
C ASP A 17 12.91 -13.22 27.42
N LEU A 18 12.89 -14.45 27.94
CA LEU A 18 11.73 -15.33 27.86
C LEU A 18 10.52 -14.73 28.57
N ALA A 19 10.67 -14.06 29.73
CA ALA A 19 9.57 -13.36 30.39
C ALA A 19 9.02 -12.22 29.52
N GLY A 20 9.90 -11.47 28.85
CA GLY A 20 9.54 -10.43 27.88
C GLY A 20 8.76 -10.98 26.68
N ILE A 21 9.22 -12.09 26.11
CA ILE A 21 8.52 -12.82 25.03
C ILE A 21 7.15 -13.30 25.51
N GLY A 22 7.06 -13.84 26.72
CA GLY A 22 5.80 -14.29 27.32
C GLY A 22 4.79 -13.15 27.51
N SER A 23 5.26 -11.97 27.95
CA SER A 23 4.46 -10.76 28.08
C SER A 23 3.95 -10.27 26.71
N ALA A 24 4.84 -10.21 25.71
CA ALA A 24 4.49 -9.82 24.35
C ALA A 24 3.47 -10.79 23.73
N LEU A 25 3.66 -12.10 23.91
CA LEU A 25 2.74 -13.12 23.41
C LEU A 25 1.37 -13.03 24.10
N THR A 26 1.34 -12.78 25.40
CA THR A 26 0.09 -12.59 26.16
C THR A 26 -0.66 -11.34 25.69
N ALA A 27 0.05 -10.23 25.49
CA ALA A 27 -0.53 -8.98 24.99
C ALA A 27 -1.05 -9.13 23.54
N ALA A 28 -0.31 -9.83 22.68
CA ALA A 28 -0.72 -10.11 21.31
C ALA A 28 -1.95 -11.02 21.25
N ASN A 29 -1.98 -12.10 22.04
CA ASN A 29 -3.12 -13.01 22.11
C ASN A 29 -4.38 -12.32 22.67
N ALA A 30 -4.22 -11.40 23.63
CA ALA A 30 -5.32 -10.59 24.15
C ALA A 30 -5.84 -9.58 23.12
N ALA A 31 -4.94 -8.91 22.37
CA ALA A 31 -5.33 -7.98 21.32
C ALA A 31 -6.03 -8.68 20.14
N ALA A 32 -5.63 -9.91 19.82
CA ALA A 32 -6.21 -10.70 18.74
C ALA A 32 -7.53 -11.41 19.14
N ALA A 33 -7.89 -11.47 20.43
CA ALA A 33 -9.04 -12.24 20.90
C ALA A 33 -10.38 -11.74 20.33
N LEU A 34 -10.64 -10.43 20.39
CA LEU A 34 -11.88 -9.85 19.87
C LEU A 34 -12.02 -9.96 18.34
N PRO A 35 -11.03 -9.55 17.52
CA PRO A 35 -11.18 -9.60 16.07
C PRO A 35 -11.28 -11.04 15.51
N THR A 36 -10.80 -12.05 16.24
CA THR A 36 -10.84 -13.45 15.78
C THR A 36 -12.04 -14.23 16.30
N THR A 37 -12.61 -13.86 17.46
CA THR A 37 -13.80 -14.55 18.02
C THR A 37 -15.12 -13.92 17.60
N ALA A 38 -15.11 -12.68 17.10
CA ALA A 38 -16.30 -11.95 16.66
C ALA A 38 -16.41 -11.84 15.12
N ILE A 39 -15.99 -12.88 14.39
CA ILE A 39 -16.14 -12.91 12.93
C ILE A 39 -17.62 -13.03 12.57
N VAL A 40 -18.12 -12.08 11.80
CA VAL A 40 -19.51 -12.03 11.32
C VAL A 40 -19.61 -12.74 9.97
N ALA A 41 -20.72 -13.43 9.72
CA ALA A 41 -21.01 -14.06 8.44
C ALA A 41 -20.96 -13.03 7.29
N ALA A 42 -20.31 -13.38 6.18
CA ALA A 42 -20.14 -12.49 5.03
C ALA A 42 -21.45 -12.23 4.26
N ALA A 43 -22.41 -13.16 4.35
CA ALA A 43 -23.76 -13.05 3.81
C ALA A 43 -24.75 -13.84 4.71
N GLU A 44 -26.06 -13.66 4.49
CA GLU A 44 -27.13 -14.29 5.28
C GLU A 44 -27.33 -15.80 4.97
N ASP A 45 -26.47 -16.38 4.14
CA ASP A 45 -26.54 -17.78 3.79
C ASP A 45 -25.94 -18.68 4.89
N GLU A 46 -26.42 -19.92 4.91
CA GLU A 46 -26.06 -20.92 5.91
C GLU A 46 -24.58 -21.33 5.83
N VAL A 47 -23.94 -21.20 4.66
CA VAL A 47 -22.51 -21.51 4.46
C VAL A 47 -21.65 -20.41 5.09
N SER A 48 -21.97 -19.14 4.86
CA SER A 48 -21.31 -18.01 5.51
C SER A 48 -21.46 -18.02 7.03
N ALA A 49 -22.64 -18.39 7.55
CA ALA A 49 -22.88 -18.55 8.98
C ALA A 49 -22.10 -19.73 9.58
N ALA A 50 -22.06 -20.88 8.90
CA ALA A 50 -21.29 -22.04 9.34
C ALA A 50 -19.78 -21.77 9.34
N ILE A 51 -19.27 -21.08 8.32
CA ILE A 51 -17.85 -20.69 8.23
C ILE A 51 -17.48 -19.73 9.37
N ALA A 52 -18.31 -18.71 9.64
CA ALA A 52 -18.09 -17.79 10.76
C ALA A 52 -18.10 -18.52 12.12
N ALA A 53 -19.01 -19.49 12.32
CA ALA A 53 -19.07 -20.29 13.53
C ALA A 53 -17.85 -21.23 13.70
N VAL A 54 -17.34 -21.82 12.61
CA VAL A 54 -16.12 -22.63 12.64
C VAL A 54 -14.92 -21.78 13.04
N PHE A 55 -14.74 -20.59 12.45
CA PHE A 55 -13.65 -19.71 12.83
C PHE A 55 -13.78 -19.16 14.26
N GLY A 56 -14.99 -18.83 14.70
CA GLY A 56 -15.25 -18.39 16.08
C GLY A 56 -14.94 -19.47 17.11
N SER A 57 -15.36 -20.72 16.87
CA SER A 57 -15.04 -21.85 17.75
C SER A 57 -13.55 -22.22 17.73
N HIS A 58 -12.88 -22.14 16.58
CA HIS A 58 -11.44 -22.35 16.47
C HIS A 58 -10.65 -21.28 17.24
N ALA A 59 -11.05 -20.01 17.14
CA ALA A 59 -10.44 -18.92 17.90
C ALA A 59 -10.61 -19.08 19.41
N GLN A 60 -11.78 -19.52 19.89
CA GLN A 60 -12.01 -19.85 21.30
C GLN A 60 -11.11 -21.01 21.78
N GLY A 61 -10.95 -22.06 20.97
CA GLY A 61 -10.04 -23.17 21.25
C GLY A 61 -8.58 -22.72 21.32
N TYR A 62 -8.15 -21.83 20.41
CA TYR A 62 -6.82 -21.25 20.42
C TYR A 62 -6.56 -20.37 21.66
N GLN A 63 -7.55 -19.60 22.11
CA GLN A 63 -7.43 -18.78 23.33
C GLN A 63 -7.25 -19.65 24.59
N ALA A 64 -8.00 -20.75 24.71
CA ALA A 64 -7.85 -21.69 25.81
C ALA A 64 -6.47 -22.38 25.82
N LEU A 65 -5.97 -22.78 24.65
CA LEU A 65 -4.62 -23.36 24.51
C LEU A 65 -3.53 -22.33 24.83
N SER A 66 -3.70 -21.09 24.37
CA SER A 66 -2.75 -20.00 24.63
C SER A 66 -2.64 -19.68 26.12
N ALA A 67 -3.73 -19.76 26.87
CA ALA A 67 -3.71 -19.61 28.33
C ALA A 67 -2.94 -20.75 29.03
N GLN A 68 -3.10 -22.00 28.58
CA GLN A 68 -2.34 -23.14 29.09
C GLN A 68 -0.84 -23.01 28.78
N MET A 69 -0.50 -22.59 27.55
CA MET A 69 0.88 -22.36 27.15
C MET A 69 1.51 -21.21 27.94
N SER A 70 0.77 -20.13 28.22
CA SER A 70 1.22 -19.02 29.08
C SER A 70 1.54 -19.51 30.49
N ALA A 71 0.70 -20.36 31.08
CA ALA A 71 0.94 -20.91 32.42
C ALA A 71 2.19 -21.81 32.43
N PHE A 72 2.36 -22.67 31.42
CA PHE A 72 3.56 -23.48 31.25
C PHE A 72 4.81 -22.62 31.08
N HIS A 73 4.75 -21.60 30.24
CA HIS A 73 5.86 -20.68 30.00
C HIS A 73 6.26 -19.93 31.27
N GLN A 74 5.29 -19.49 32.07
CA GLN A 74 5.55 -18.88 33.38
C GLN A 74 6.24 -19.85 34.34
N GLN A 75 5.79 -21.11 34.39
CA GLN A 75 6.44 -22.15 35.22
C GLN A 75 7.85 -22.46 34.74
N PHE A 76 8.07 -22.49 33.42
CA PHE A 76 9.39 -22.68 32.81
C PHE A 76 10.34 -21.53 33.16
N VAL A 77 9.90 -20.28 33.01
CA VAL A 77 10.68 -19.08 33.39
C VAL A 77 10.95 -19.06 34.90
N ALA A 78 9.96 -19.42 35.73
CA ALA A 78 10.15 -19.49 37.18
C ALA A 78 11.16 -20.58 37.55
N GLY A 79 11.10 -21.75 36.93
CA GLY A 79 12.07 -22.84 37.10
C GLY A 79 13.47 -22.46 36.64
N LEU A 80 13.59 -21.76 35.52
CA LEU A 80 14.87 -21.27 34.99
C LEU A 80 15.48 -20.20 35.90
N THR A 81 14.66 -19.28 36.42
CA THR A 81 15.08 -18.25 37.38
C THR A 81 15.50 -18.88 38.70
N ALA A 82 14.76 -19.87 39.20
CA ALA A 82 15.10 -20.61 40.41
C ALA A 82 16.39 -21.44 40.23
N GLY A 83 16.59 -22.06 39.05
CA GLY A 83 17.82 -22.76 38.70
C GLY A 83 19.02 -21.82 38.64
N ALA A 84 18.88 -20.66 38.00
CA ALA A 84 19.92 -19.63 37.98
C ALA A 84 20.25 -19.14 39.40
N GLY A 85 19.22 -18.93 40.23
CA GLY A 85 19.38 -18.58 41.64
C GLY A 85 20.09 -19.65 42.46
N ALA A 86 19.84 -20.94 42.20
CA ALA A 86 20.51 -22.04 42.88
C ALA A 86 21.98 -22.18 42.47
N TYR A 87 22.30 -22.05 41.18
CA TYR A 87 23.69 -22.04 40.71
C TYR A 87 24.43 -20.78 41.16
N ALA A 88 23.81 -19.60 41.10
CA ALA A 88 24.38 -18.35 41.61
C ALA A 88 24.55 -18.37 43.14
N ALA A 89 23.64 -18.99 43.90
CA ALA A 89 23.79 -19.18 45.34
C ALA A 89 24.90 -20.19 45.67
N THR A 90 25.09 -21.21 44.84
CA THR A 90 26.19 -22.17 44.98
C THR A 90 27.52 -21.52 44.62
N GLU A 91 27.57 -20.65 43.60
CA GLU A 91 28.72 -19.79 43.31
C GLU A 91 28.97 -18.76 44.42
N ALA A 92 27.93 -18.12 44.97
CA ALA A 92 28.03 -17.18 46.09
C ALA A 92 28.54 -17.85 47.37
N ALA A 93 28.09 -19.08 47.64
CA ALA A 93 28.59 -19.89 48.75
C ALA A 93 30.04 -20.38 48.51
N SER A 94 30.38 -20.72 47.26
CA SER A 94 31.75 -21.14 46.86
C SER A 94 32.73 -19.96 46.75
N THR A 95 32.22 -18.74 46.59
CA THR A 95 33.01 -17.49 46.52
C THR A 95 33.17 -16.82 47.88
N SER A 96 32.51 -17.27 48.95
CA SER A 96 32.65 -16.64 50.29
C SER A 96 34.13 -16.47 50.73
N PRO A 97 35.04 -17.45 50.54
CA PRO A 97 36.48 -17.27 50.80
C PRO A 97 37.18 -16.35 49.79
N LEU A 98 36.81 -16.43 48.51
CA LEU A 98 37.38 -15.61 47.42
C LEU A 98 36.92 -14.16 47.46
N GLY A 99 35.70 -13.88 47.93
CA GLY A 99 35.11 -12.56 48.10
C GLY A 99 35.67 -11.81 49.30
N GLN A 100 35.99 -12.53 50.38
CA GLN A 100 36.79 -11.97 51.50
C GLN A 100 38.21 -11.62 51.04
N LEU A 101 38.86 -12.51 50.27
CA LEU A 101 40.17 -12.25 49.69
C LEU A 101 40.15 -11.08 48.69
N LEU A 102 39.14 -11.02 47.82
CA LEU A 102 38.96 -9.94 46.85
C LEU A 102 38.65 -8.62 47.56
N GLY A 103 37.85 -8.66 48.63
CA GLY A 103 37.62 -7.51 49.51
C GLY A 103 38.91 -7.02 50.17
N LEU A 104 39.76 -7.94 50.66
CA LEU A 104 41.07 -7.61 51.24
C LEU A 104 42.03 -7.03 50.19
N ILE A 105 42.07 -7.60 48.99
CA ILE A 105 42.89 -7.12 47.86
C ILE A 105 42.41 -5.75 47.38
N ASN A 106 41.10 -5.51 47.38
CA ASN A 106 40.50 -4.25 46.94
C ASN A 106 40.49 -3.17 48.03
N ALA A 107 40.58 -3.52 49.31
CA ALA A 107 40.45 -2.56 50.41
C ALA A 107 41.45 -1.39 50.32
N PRO A 108 42.75 -1.60 50.01
CA PRO A 108 43.70 -0.50 49.86
C PRO A 108 43.33 0.47 48.73
N THR A 109 42.91 -0.04 47.56
CA THR A 109 42.57 0.82 46.42
C THR A 109 41.18 1.45 46.55
N GLN A 110 40.24 0.76 47.19
CA GLN A 110 38.93 1.33 47.53
C GLN A 110 39.10 2.50 48.50
N ALA A 111 39.97 2.37 49.51
CA ALA A 111 40.23 3.43 50.46
C ALA A 111 41.02 4.61 49.85
N LEU A 112 41.98 4.35 48.96
CA LEU A 112 42.87 5.38 48.42
C LEU A 112 42.35 6.05 47.15
N LEU A 113 41.67 5.30 46.28
CA LEU A 113 41.27 5.72 44.94
C LEU A 113 39.76 5.62 44.70
N GLY A 114 38.98 5.18 45.70
CA GLY A 114 37.53 5.01 45.60
C GLY A 114 37.09 3.95 44.59
N ARG A 115 38.00 3.05 44.16
CA ARG A 115 37.77 2.04 43.12
C ARG A 115 38.42 0.71 43.49
N PRO A 116 37.75 -0.42 43.18
CA PRO A 116 38.35 -1.74 43.43
C PRO A 116 39.55 -1.93 42.51
N LEU A 117 40.50 -2.76 42.92
CA LEU A 117 41.62 -3.17 42.06
C LEU A 117 41.13 -4.19 41.03
N ILE A 118 40.28 -5.14 41.47
CA ILE A 118 39.71 -6.21 40.66
C ILE A 118 38.20 -6.33 40.96
N GLY A 119 37.36 -6.30 39.93
CA GLY A 119 35.91 -6.50 40.02
C GLY A 119 35.14 -5.74 38.96
N ASN A 120 34.00 -6.26 38.52
CA ASN A 120 33.16 -5.57 37.54
C ASN A 120 32.46 -4.37 38.16
N GLY A 121 32.17 -3.37 37.34
CA GLY A 121 31.36 -2.22 37.72
C GLY A 121 29.89 -2.60 37.87
N THR A 122 29.22 -1.99 38.84
CA THR A 122 27.79 -2.20 39.07
C THR A 122 26.98 -1.61 37.91
N ASN A 123 26.01 -2.35 37.38
CA ASN A 123 25.10 -1.80 36.37
C ASN A 123 24.22 -0.68 36.97
N GLY A 124 23.95 0.35 36.17
CA GLY A 124 22.95 1.36 36.51
C GLY A 124 21.55 0.74 36.56
N ALA A 125 20.70 1.23 37.46
CA ALA A 125 19.34 0.72 37.60
C ALA A 125 18.48 1.07 36.37
N ASP A 126 17.77 0.09 35.83
CA ASP A 126 16.86 0.30 34.71
C ASP A 126 15.72 1.27 35.03
N GLY A 127 15.27 2.01 34.01
CA GLY A 127 14.25 3.05 34.13
C GLY A 127 14.68 4.30 34.88
N THR A 128 15.94 4.43 35.32
CA THR A 128 16.44 5.61 36.05
C THR A 128 17.36 6.50 35.24
N GLY A 129 17.94 5.99 34.15
CA GLY A 129 19.03 6.63 33.42
C GLY A 129 20.35 6.68 34.22
N ALA A 130 20.49 5.90 35.30
CA ALA A 130 21.70 5.90 36.12
C ALA A 130 22.91 5.37 35.33
N PRO A 131 24.10 5.99 35.49
CA PRO A 131 25.31 5.51 34.85
C PRO A 131 25.75 4.17 35.44
N GLY A 132 26.40 3.35 34.62
CA GLY A 132 27.11 2.17 35.08
C GLY A 132 28.34 2.55 35.90
N GLY A 133 28.56 1.83 36.99
CA GLY A 133 29.75 1.99 37.84
C GLY A 133 31.03 1.59 37.10
N PRO A 134 32.18 2.19 37.47
CA PRO A 134 33.45 1.80 36.90
C PRO A 134 33.87 0.38 37.33
N GLY A 135 34.48 -0.37 36.43
CA GLY A 135 35.19 -1.60 36.74
C GLY A 135 36.47 -1.33 37.55
N GLY A 136 37.01 -2.40 38.13
CA GLY A 136 38.24 -2.39 38.92
C GLY A 136 39.44 -1.95 38.11
N LEU A 137 40.41 -1.30 38.76
CA LEU A 137 41.53 -0.61 38.10
C LEU A 137 42.37 -1.54 37.20
N LEU A 138 42.60 -2.80 37.58
CA LEU A 138 43.37 -3.76 36.77
C LEU A 138 42.47 -4.65 35.91
N LEU A 139 41.49 -5.29 36.53
CA LEU A 139 40.62 -6.29 35.90
C LEU A 139 39.18 -6.03 36.32
N GLY A 140 38.30 -5.81 35.36
CA GLY A 140 36.89 -5.54 35.64
C GLY A 140 36.20 -4.81 34.51
N ASN A 141 35.13 -5.41 34.00
CA ASN A 141 34.29 -4.78 33.00
C ASN A 141 33.58 -3.56 33.60
N GLY A 142 33.34 -2.53 32.80
CA GLY A 142 32.48 -1.44 33.21
C GLY A 142 31.04 -1.91 33.37
N GLY A 143 30.30 -1.36 34.32
CA GLY A 143 28.87 -1.66 34.48
C GLY A 143 28.07 -1.07 33.31
N ASN A 144 26.99 -1.73 32.90
CA ASN A 144 26.09 -1.17 31.88
C ASN A 144 25.34 0.04 32.44
N GLY A 145 25.07 1.04 31.60
CA GLY A 145 24.20 2.16 31.94
C GLY A 145 22.74 1.69 32.04
N GLY A 146 22.01 2.19 33.05
CA GLY A 146 20.59 1.89 33.22
C GLY A 146 19.75 2.56 32.14
N SER A 147 18.70 1.89 31.68
CA SER A 147 17.74 2.50 30.75
C SER A 147 17.08 3.77 31.35
N GLY A 148 16.76 4.75 30.51
CA GLY A 148 16.08 5.99 30.94
C GLY A 148 14.59 5.75 31.27
N ALA A 149 14.04 6.55 32.19
CA ALA A 149 12.59 6.66 32.36
C ALA A 149 11.93 7.23 31.09
N PRO A 150 10.60 7.10 30.87
CA PRO A 150 9.90 7.70 29.73
C PRO A 150 10.33 9.14 29.40
N GLY A 151 10.92 9.35 28.21
CA GLY A 151 11.40 10.67 27.77
C GLY A 151 12.74 11.13 28.37
N GLN A 152 13.37 10.31 29.22
CA GLN A 152 14.68 10.58 29.83
C GLN A 152 15.82 9.90 29.07
N VAL A 153 17.01 10.47 29.25
CA VAL A 153 18.27 10.00 28.68
C VAL A 153 18.65 8.64 29.27
N GLY A 154 19.24 7.77 28.47
CA GLY A 154 19.83 6.52 28.95
C GLY A 154 21.14 6.75 29.70
N GLY A 155 21.43 5.92 30.71
CA GLY A 155 22.64 6.06 31.51
C GLY A 155 23.92 5.80 30.72
N ALA A 156 25.00 6.49 31.05
CA ALA A 156 26.30 6.21 30.45
C ALA A 156 26.81 4.81 30.87
N GLY A 157 27.54 4.15 29.99
CA GLY A 157 28.27 2.93 30.32
C GLY A 157 29.46 3.22 31.25
N GLY A 158 29.73 2.31 32.18
CA GLY A 158 30.84 2.41 33.11
C GLY A 158 32.20 2.22 32.42
N ALA A 159 33.21 2.92 32.92
CA ALA A 159 34.58 2.72 32.44
C ALA A 159 35.13 1.36 32.87
N ALA A 160 35.89 0.68 32.01
CA ALA A 160 36.55 -0.58 32.37
C ALA A 160 37.89 -0.35 33.10
N GLY A 161 38.42 -1.44 33.65
CA GLY A 161 39.79 -1.55 34.12
C GLY A 161 40.85 -1.53 33.03
N CYS A 162 42.10 -1.76 33.43
CA CYS A 162 43.23 -1.84 32.50
C CYS A 162 43.08 -2.96 31.48
N SER A 163 42.51 -4.12 31.82
CA SER A 163 42.26 -5.21 30.87
C SER A 163 40.84 -5.74 31.03
N ALA A 164 39.89 -5.14 30.28
CA ALA A 164 38.47 -5.43 30.37
C ALA A 164 37.64 -4.64 29.34
N THR A 165 36.40 -5.08 29.11
CA THR A 165 35.46 -4.41 28.21
C THR A 165 34.67 -3.33 28.94
N ALA A 166 34.44 -2.18 28.30
CA ALA A 166 33.63 -1.12 28.90
C ALA A 166 32.14 -1.43 28.88
N GLY A 167 31.42 -0.83 29.82
CA GLY A 167 29.98 -1.00 29.94
C GLY A 167 29.25 -0.40 28.74
N SER A 168 28.22 -1.09 28.30
CA SER A 168 27.31 -0.56 27.27
C SER A 168 26.46 0.54 27.89
N ALA A 169 26.08 1.54 27.09
CA ALA A 169 25.19 2.58 27.58
C ALA A 169 23.73 2.12 27.63
N GLY A 170 22.98 2.72 28.54
CA GLY A 170 21.55 2.53 28.66
C GLY A 170 20.80 3.12 27.47
N ARG A 171 19.75 2.42 27.06
CA ARG A 171 18.77 2.93 26.10
C ARG A 171 17.94 4.06 26.72
N ALA A 172 17.59 5.09 25.94
CA ALA A 172 16.69 6.13 26.41
C ALA A 172 15.26 5.59 26.62
N GLY A 173 14.52 6.21 27.54
CA GLY A 173 13.19 5.72 27.88
C GLY A 173 12.15 6.00 26.81
N MET A 174 11.33 4.99 26.51
CA MET A 174 10.16 5.10 25.63
C MET A 174 9.05 5.86 26.36
N ARG A 175 8.40 6.84 25.70
CA ARG A 175 7.21 7.47 26.26
C ARG A 175 6.01 6.57 25.97
N SER A 176 5.29 6.07 26.98
CA SER A 176 4.05 5.34 26.73
C SER A 176 3.03 6.27 26.05
N PRO A 177 2.32 5.83 25.00
CA PRO A 177 1.15 6.56 24.52
C PRO A 177 0.14 6.56 25.67
N GLY A 178 -0.20 7.75 26.17
CA GLY A 178 -1.18 7.85 27.25
C GLY A 178 -2.49 7.23 26.80
N THR A 179 -2.87 6.10 27.40
CA THR A 179 -4.27 5.70 27.44
C THR A 179 -5.02 6.81 28.16
N ALA A 180 -5.87 7.52 27.43
CA ALA A 180 -6.92 8.30 28.07
C ALA A 180 -7.60 7.41 29.13
N PRO A 181 -7.90 7.92 30.34
CA PRO A 181 -8.61 7.11 31.33
C PRO A 181 -9.91 6.59 30.71
N PRO A 182 -10.35 5.36 31.03
CA PRO A 182 -11.58 4.81 30.50
C PRO A 182 -12.71 5.79 30.79
N VAL A 183 -13.41 6.20 29.73
CA VAL A 183 -14.68 6.92 29.86
C VAL A 183 -15.59 6.01 30.66
N ALA A 184 -15.93 6.43 31.89
CA ALA A 184 -16.89 5.72 32.72
C ALA A 184 -18.20 5.54 31.93
N PRO A 185 -18.85 4.37 32.00
CA PRO A 185 -20.09 4.13 31.28
C PRO A 185 -21.13 5.17 31.70
N VAL A 186 -21.76 5.82 30.71
CA VAL A 186 -22.82 6.81 30.89
C VAL A 186 -24.05 6.13 31.48
N GLY A 187 -24.08 6.03 32.81
CA GLY A 187 -25.26 5.72 33.60
C GLY A 187 -26.03 7.01 33.91
N ARG A 188 -27.26 7.10 33.38
CA ARG A 188 -28.26 8.14 33.65
C ARG A 188 -28.27 8.64 35.10
N ARG A 189 -28.08 9.95 35.30
CA ARG A 189 -29.11 10.86 35.85
C ARG A 189 -28.62 12.30 35.72
N MET A 190 -29.25 13.08 34.84
CA MET A 190 -29.18 14.53 34.95
C MET A 190 -29.88 14.93 36.25
N VAL A 191 -29.14 15.56 37.16
CA VAL A 191 -29.69 16.41 38.22
C VAL A 191 -29.06 17.78 38.03
N ALA A 192 -29.95 18.77 37.88
CA ALA A 192 -29.64 20.13 37.48
C ALA A 192 -28.86 20.91 38.55
N GLY A 193 -27.92 21.72 38.06
CA GLY A 193 -27.25 22.78 38.80
C GLY A 193 -25.93 22.34 39.40
N GLN A 194 -24.80 22.78 38.83
CA GLN A 194 -23.89 23.78 39.41
C GLN A 194 -22.81 24.18 38.37
N ARG A 195 -22.75 25.49 38.12
CA ARG A 195 -21.61 26.35 37.77
C ARG A 195 -20.55 25.82 36.79
N TRP A 196 -20.52 26.47 35.62
CA TRP A 196 -19.45 26.49 34.62
C TRP A 196 -18.05 26.63 35.25
N HIS A 197 -17.36 25.51 35.45
CA HIS A 197 -15.91 25.53 35.56
C HIS A 197 -15.33 25.51 34.15
N ARG A 198 -14.78 26.67 33.79
CA ARG A 198 -13.80 26.91 32.73
C ARG A 198 -13.04 25.63 32.40
N TRP A 199 -13.29 25.07 31.21
CA TRP A 199 -12.37 24.15 30.57
C TRP A 199 -11.07 24.91 30.35
N ALA A 200 -10.14 24.77 31.28
CA ALA A 200 -8.74 24.89 30.95
C ALA A 200 -8.46 23.70 30.02
N GLY A 201 -8.49 23.96 28.72
CA GLY A 201 -7.84 23.10 27.75
C GLY A 201 -6.38 23.01 28.15
N GLY A 202 -6.04 22.01 28.95
CA GLY A 202 -4.69 21.53 29.07
C GLY A 202 -4.32 20.97 27.72
N ALA A 203 -3.76 21.82 26.85
CA ALA A 203 -2.95 21.36 25.76
C ALA A 203 -1.92 20.41 26.38
N ALA A 204 -2.10 19.10 26.19
CA ALA A 204 -1.04 18.14 26.45
C ALA A 204 0.18 18.70 25.74
N ALA A 205 1.27 18.95 26.48
CA ALA A 205 2.49 19.51 25.94
C ALA A 205 2.95 18.68 24.73
N ALA A 206 2.56 19.13 23.55
CA ALA A 206 2.92 18.59 22.25
C ALA A 206 4.24 19.24 21.88
N GLY A 207 5.32 18.68 22.42
CA GLY A 207 6.66 19.22 22.27
C GLY A 207 7.60 18.54 23.24
N GLY A 208 8.14 17.39 22.86
CA GLY A 208 9.15 16.71 23.66
C GLY A 208 9.95 15.73 22.81
N VAL A 209 11.22 16.05 22.55
CA VAL A 209 12.16 15.15 21.86
C VAL A 209 12.28 13.83 22.64
N GLY A 210 12.36 12.70 21.94
CA GLY A 210 12.66 11.41 22.57
C GLY A 210 13.97 11.49 23.37
N GLY A 211 14.09 10.71 24.44
CA GLY A 211 15.30 10.70 25.26
C GLY A 211 16.54 10.35 24.43
N VAL A 212 17.69 10.95 24.73
CA VAL A 212 18.96 10.62 24.09
C VAL A 212 19.48 9.29 24.61
N GLY A 213 20.03 8.44 23.75
CA GLY A 213 20.73 7.24 24.20
C GLY A 213 21.97 7.56 25.03
N GLY A 214 22.32 6.72 26.01
CA GLY A 214 23.51 6.93 26.82
C GLY A 214 24.81 6.82 26.03
N VAL A 215 25.89 7.41 26.54
CA VAL A 215 27.23 7.26 25.93
C VAL A 215 27.89 5.97 26.43
N GLY A 216 28.49 5.18 25.55
CA GLY A 216 29.20 3.96 25.91
C GLY A 216 30.43 4.22 26.79
N GLY A 217 30.78 3.27 27.66
CA GLY A 217 31.90 3.44 28.57
C GLY A 217 33.27 3.43 27.87
N ALA A 218 34.27 4.06 28.48
CA ALA A 218 35.65 4.04 27.99
C ALA A 218 36.47 2.90 28.63
N THR A 219 37.53 2.46 27.96
CA THR A 219 38.46 1.41 28.47
C THR A 219 39.86 1.97 28.71
N GLY A 220 40.63 1.29 29.56
CA GLY A 220 41.99 1.69 29.94
C GLY A 220 43.07 1.25 28.94
N LEU A 221 43.80 0.18 29.26
CA LEU A 221 44.95 -0.28 28.48
C LEU A 221 44.55 -1.27 27.37
N ILE A 222 43.74 -2.28 27.69
CA ILE A 222 43.31 -3.35 26.79
C ILE A 222 41.80 -3.51 26.93
N GLY A 223 41.06 -3.37 25.83
CA GLY A 223 39.61 -3.51 25.82
C GLY A 223 38.92 -2.59 24.83
N SER A 224 37.71 -2.98 24.41
CA SER A 224 36.88 -2.18 23.51
C SER A 224 35.97 -1.23 24.27
N GLY A 225 35.76 -0.04 23.71
CA GLY A 225 34.76 0.91 24.18
C GLY A 225 33.36 0.32 24.16
N GLY A 226 32.51 0.75 25.09
CA GLY A 226 31.14 0.28 25.21
C GLY A 226 30.26 0.82 24.07
N THR A 227 29.19 0.12 23.73
CA THR A 227 28.26 0.62 22.72
C THR A 227 27.42 1.78 23.26
N GLY A 228 27.10 2.75 22.41
CA GLY A 228 26.14 3.80 22.71
C GLY A 228 24.71 3.28 22.80
N GLY A 229 23.89 3.94 23.61
CA GLY A 229 22.51 3.56 23.84
C GLY A 229 21.60 3.97 22.68
N PHE A 230 20.51 3.25 22.47
CA PHE A 230 19.50 3.64 21.50
C PHE A 230 18.75 4.90 21.96
N GLY A 231 18.38 5.76 21.01
CA GLY A 231 17.47 6.87 21.25
C GLY A 231 16.05 6.41 21.59
N GLY A 232 15.32 7.22 22.35
CA GLY A 232 13.96 6.93 22.82
C GLY A 232 12.91 7.07 21.72
N ALA A 233 11.85 6.24 21.78
CA ALA A 233 10.73 6.22 20.84
C ALA A 233 9.42 6.82 21.39
N ARG A 234 8.62 7.35 20.45
CA ARG A 234 7.34 8.13 20.41
C ARG A 234 6.50 8.43 21.68
N ALA A 235 6.07 9.70 21.75
CA ALA A 235 4.64 10.09 21.75
C ALA A 235 4.33 10.81 20.41
N ALA A 236 3.06 10.93 20.00
CA ALA A 236 2.69 11.52 18.70
C ALA A 236 3.15 12.99 18.55
N GLY A 237 3.69 13.34 17.37
CA GLY A 237 4.12 14.70 17.03
C GLY A 237 5.51 15.12 17.53
N THR A 238 6.37 14.18 17.94
CA THR A 238 7.70 14.53 18.47
C THR A 238 8.85 13.84 17.75
N THR A 239 10.00 14.52 17.71
CA THR A 239 11.24 13.99 17.11
C THR A 239 11.77 12.82 17.93
N GLY A 240 12.20 11.73 17.28
CA GLY A 240 12.87 10.61 17.93
C GLY A 240 14.17 11.05 18.63
N GLY A 241 14.53 10.35 19.70
CA GLY A 241 15.75 10.68 20.45
C GLY A 241 17.01 10.32 19.68
N VAL A 242 18.08 11.12 19.81
CA VAL A 242 19.38 10.80 19.20
C VAL A 242 19.98 9.53 19.82
N GLY A 243 20.63 8.72 19.00
CA GLY A 243 21.43 7.60 19.48
C GLY A 243 22.65 8.10 20.27
N GLY A 244 23.05 7.36 21.29
CA GLY A 244 24.19 7.69 22.12
C GLY A 244 25.51 7.37 21.43
N ALA A 245 26.58 8.10 21.77
CA ALA A 245 27.91 7.85 21.21
C ALA A 245 28.50 6.54 21.74
N GLY A 246 29.29 5.86 20.89
CA GLY A 246 30.13 4.75 21.32
C GLY A 246 31.27 5.22 22.23
N GLY A 247 31.69 4.36 23.14
CA GLY A 247 32.78 4.61 24.07
C GLY A 247 34.16 4.51 23.44
N VAL A 248 35.16 5.12 24.07
CA VAL A 248 36.55 5.12 23.57
C VAL A 248 37.24 3.79 23.91
N GLY A 249 37.89 3.19 22.90
CA GLY A 249 38.73 2.00 23.05
C GLY A 249 40.03 2.29 23.77
N GLY A 250 40.61 1.27 24.42
CA GLY A 250 41.82 1.41 25.21
C GLY A 250 43.04 1.62 24.32
N VAL A 251 44.23 1.60 24.93
CA VAL A 251 45.49 1.61 24.15
C VAL A 251 45.49 0.49 23.11
N PHE A 252 45.03 -0.71 23.48
CA PHE A 252 44.74 -1.84 22.59
C PHE A 252 43.24 -2.15 22.61
N GLY A 253 42.50 -1.57 21.68
CA GLY A 253 41.10 -1.93 21.51
C GLY A 253 40.31 -0.98 20.64
N ASN A 254 39.18 -1.49 20.18
CA ASN A 254 38.32 -0.78 19.25
C ASN A 254 37.43 0.22 20.00
N GLY A 255 37.06 1.30 19.33
CA GLY A 255 35.97 2.14 19.78
C GLY A 255 34.63 1.40 19.73
N GLY A 256 33.71 1.78 20.61
CA GLY A 256 32.39 1.18 20.69
C GLY A 256 31.47 1.64 19.56
N PHE A 257 30.45 0.85 19.24
CA PHE A 257 29.43 1.23 18.26
C PHE A 257 28.61 2.42 18.75
N GLY A 258 28.20 3.30 17.84
CA GLY A 258 27.19 4.32 18.10
C GLY A 258 25.79 3.69 18.22
N GLY A 259 24.97 4.20 19.12
CA GLY A 259 23.60 3.74 19.29
C GLY A 259 22.70 4.22 18.15
N HIS A 260 21.64 3.47 17.84
CA HIS A 260 20.72 3.89 16.77
C HIS A 260 19.81 5.02 17.25
N GLY A 261 19.42 5.89 16.31
CA GLY A 261 18.42 6.92 16.54
C GLY A 261 17.04 6.33 16.84
N GLY A 262 16.27 7.02 17.67
CA GLY A 262 14.91 6.64 18.03
C GLY A 262 13.95 6.81 16.86
N ALA A 263 12.94 5.95 16.78
CA ALA A 263 11.87 6.06 15.79
C ALA A 263 11.03 7.33 16.02
N GLY A 264 10.83 8.12 14.95
CA GLY A 264 9.92 9.27 14.91
C GLY A 264 8.55 8.89 14.33
N ASP A 265 7.63 9.86 14.21
CA ASP A 265 6.34 9.76 13.52
C ASP A 265 6.32 10.56 12.22
N LEU A 266 5.34 10.32 11.34
CA LEU A 266 5.17 10.98 10.04
C LEU A 266 5.21 12.53 10.13
N THR A 267 4.93 13.09 11.32
CA THR A 267 4.95 14.53 11.59
C THR A 267 6.19 15.04 12.34
N GLY A 268 6.93 14.16 13.02
CA GLY A 268 8.12 14.49 13.80
C GLY A 268 9.17 13.41 13.59
N GLY A 269 10.13 13.66 12.69
CA GLY A 269 11.11 12.66 12.25
C GLY A 269 11.88 11.96 13.37
N GLY A 270 12.59 10.89 13.05
CA GLY A 270 13.42 10.12 13.96
C GLY A 270 14.62 10.90 14.50
N GLY A 271 15.34 10.25 15.42
CA GLY A 271 16.60 10.78 15.93
C GLY A 271 17.77 10.37 15.04
N ALA A 272 18.84 11.18 15.03
CA ALA A 272 20.06 10.80 14.33
C ALA A 272 20.74 9.60 15.02
N GLY A 273 21.50 8.84 14.24
CA GLY A 273 22.37 7.80 14.79
C GLY A 273 23.50 8.39 15.63
N GLY A 274 23.89 7.68 16.68
CA GLY A 274 25.01 8.04 17.53
C GLY A 274 26.35 7.84 16.81
N VAL A 275 27.34 8.69 17.12
CA VAL A 275 28.69 8.53 16.56
C VAL A 275 29.36 7.28 17.12
N GLY A 276 30.16 6.60 16.30
CA GLY A 276 31.04 5.53 16.77
C GLY A 276 32.14 6.09 17.69
N GLY A 277 32.56 5.29 18.67
CA GLY A 277 33.65 5.63 19.57
C GLY A 277 35.01 5.61 18.88
N ALA A 278 35.95 6.42 19.35
CA ALA A 278 37.31 6.42 18.83
C ALA A 278 38.14 5.25 19.39
N ALA A 279 39.16 4.81 18.66
CA ALA A 279 40.25 3.99 19.21
C ALA A 279 41.41 4.88 19.66
N SER A 280 42.25 4.41 20.58
CA SER A 280 43.33 5.23 21.15
C SER A 280 44.68 5.05 20.44
N TRP A 281 45.39 3.92 20.60
CA TRP A 281 46.72 3.70 20.03
C TRP A 281 46.76 2.56 19.01
N PHE A 282 46.06 1.47 19.28
CA PHE A 282 45.83 0.33 18.40
C PHE A 282 44.35 -0.07 18.42
N GLY A 283 43.84 -0.56 17.29
CA GLY A 283 42.44 -0.97 17.13
C GLY A 283 41.72 -0.15 16.07
N SER A 284 40.40 -0.28 15.96
CA SER A 284 39.61 0.47 14.98
C SER A 284 38.58 1.37 15.63
N GLY A 285 38.23 2.47 14.97
CA GLY A 285 37.05 3.26 15.34
C GLY A 285 35.78 2.42 15.29
N GLY A 286 34.81 2.75 16.13
CA GLY A 286 33.51 2.09 16.16
C GLY A 286 32.61 2.53 15.00
N VAL A 287 31.67 1.69 14.58
CA VAL A 287 30.71 2.06 13.53
C VAL A 287 29.65 3.01 14.09
N GLY A 288 29.23 4.00 13.31
CA GLY A 288 28.13 4.89 13.67
C GLY A 288 26.76 4.20 13.67
N GLY A 289 25.85 4.64 14.53
CA GLY A 289 24.50 4.09 14.63
C GLY A 289 23.63 4.46 13.44
N ALA A 290 22.60 3.68 13.14
CA ALA A 290 21.65 4.06 12.09
C ALA A 290 20.74 5.22 12.56
N GLY A 291 20.35 6.09 11.63
CA GLY A 291 19.35 7.12 11.88
C GLY A 291 17.93 6.54 11.93
N GLY A 292 17.05 7.16 12.72
CA GLY A 292 15.61 6.93 12.64
C GLY A 292 15.00 7.55 11.38
N GLU A 293 13.73 7.25 11.09
CA GLU A 293 12.99 7.78 9.93
C GLU A 293 13.23 9.28 9.68
N GLY A 294 13.72 9.70 8.51
CA GLY A 294 13.98 11.12 8.25
C GLY A 294 15.19 11.72 8.98
N ALA A 295 16.01 10.91 9.63
CA ALA A 295 17.21 11.35 10.35
C ALA A 295 18.50 10.66 9.87
N PRO A 296 19.64 11.37 9.90
CA PRO A 296 20.88 10.86 9.34
C PRO A 296 21.50 9.75 10.18
N GLY A 297 22.30 8.92 9.53
CA GLY A 297 23.18 7.97 10.20
C GLY A 297 24.27 8.67 11.00
N GLY A 298 24.73 8.01 12.07
CA GLY A 298 25.85 8.49 12.88
C GLY A 298 27.18 8.30 12.16
N ASN A 299 28.13 9.21 12.40
CA ASN A 299 29.47 9.07 11.82
C ASN A 299 30.23 7.92 12.49
N GLY A 300 31.12 7.28 11.73
CA GLY A 300 32.08 6.33 12.29
C GLY A 300 33.09 7.02 13.20
N GLY A 301 33.58 6.28 14.20
CA GLY A 301 34.60 6.75 15.12
C GLY A 301 35.97 6.85 14.46
N ALA A 302 36.82 7.74 14.96
CA ALA A 302 38.18 7.87 14.48
C ALA A 302 39.03 6.62 14.83
N GLY A 303 39.93 6.27 13.92
CA GLY A 303 41.00 5.30 14.15
C GLY A 303 42.02 5.83 15.16
N PRO A 304 42.95 4.96 15.59
CA PRO A 304 43.88 5.25 16.67
C PRO A 304 45.13 5.99 16.19
N MET A 305 46.01 6.39 17.12
CA MET A 305 47.25 7.07 16.76
C MET A 305 48.21 6.23 15.90
N LEU A 306 48.41 4.95 16.20
CA LEU A 306 49.50 4.17 15.57
C LEU A 306 49.03 3.25 14.45
N ILE A 307 48.25 2.21 14.77
CA ILE A 307 47.77 1.25 13.76
C ILE A 307 46.29 0.95 13.95
N GLY A 308 45.51 1.27 12.92
CA GLY A 308 44.18 0.72 12.68
C GLY A 308 43.21 1.70 12.03
N ASN A 309 42.03 1.20 11.70
CA ASN A 309 41.15 1.86 10.73
C ASN A 309 40.10 2.76 11.39
N GLY A 310 39.56 3.69 10.62
CA GLY A 310 38.36 4.43 11.00
C GLY A 310 37.13 3.54 11.00
N GLY A 311 36.14 3.89 11.80
CA GLY A 311 34.87 3.18 11.85
C GLY A 311 33.97 3.54 10.66
N ASN A 312 33.09 2.64 10.25
CA ASN A 312 32.14 2.94 9.19
C ASN A 312 31.04 3.91 9.67
N GLY A 313 30.48 4.70 8.77
CA GLY A 313 29.28 5.49 9.01
C GLY A 313 28.03 4.61 9.10
N GLY A 314 27.06 5.05 9.88
CA GLY A 314 25.77 4.39 10.04
C GLY A 314 24.82 4.65 8.86
N LEU A 315 23.84 3.79 8.68
CA LEU A 315 22.80 3.96 7.65
C LEU A 315 21.91 5.19 7.96
N GLY A 316 21.53 5.93 6.92
CA GLY A 316 20.51 6.96 7.02
C GLY A 316 19.13 6.34 7.18
N GLY A 317 18.27 6.94 8.00
CA GLY A 317 16.86 6.57 8.03
C GLY A 317 16.12 7.04 6.78
N ALA A 318 14.85 6.67 6.63
CA ALA A 318 14.04 6.97 5.44
C ALA A 318 14.24 8.42 4.93
N GLY A 319 14.67 8.59 3.68
CA GLY A 319 14.94 9.86 3.03
C GLY A 319 16.15 10.67 3.54
N ALA A 320 16.87 10.19 4.55
CA ALA A 320 17.96 10.90 5.19
C ALA A 320 19.34 10.34 4.82
N ALA A 321 20.37 11.18 4.98
CA ALA A 321 21.71 10.84 4.56
C ALA A 321 22.35 9.74 5.43
N GLY A 322 23.22 8.93 4.82
CA GLY A 322 24.12 8.05 5.55
C GLY A 322 25.16 8.83 6.34
N GLY A 323 25.64 8.24 7.44
CA GLY A 323 26.72 8.80 8.25
C GLY A 323 28.06 8.73 7.53
N ASN A 324 28.97 9.66 7.84
CA ASN A 324 30.31 9.63 7.25
C ASN A 324 31.18 8.56 7.91
N GLY A 325 32.13 8.00 7.17
CA GLY A 325 33.18 7.16 7.72
C GLY A 325 34.13 7.96 8.62
N GLY A 326 34.67 7.31 9.65
CA GLY A 326 35.66 7.88 10.55
C GLY A 326 37.04 7.97 9.89
N ALA A 327 37.85 8.92 10.34
CA ALA A 327 39.24 9.02 9.88
C ALA A 327 40.03 7.76 10.26
N GLY A 328 40.96 7.35 9.40
CA GLY A 328 41.92 6.28 9.68
C GLY A 328 42.90 6.65 10.79
N GLY A 329 43.75 5.70 11.17
CA GLY A 329 44.77 5.93 12.18
C GLY A 329 45.78 7.01 11.78
N THR A 330 46.37 7.70 12.77
CA THR A 330 47.26 8.84 12.50
C THR A 330 48.48 8.40 11.70
N TRP A 331 49.13 7.29 12.05
CA TRP A 331 50.26 6.74 11.31
C TRP A 331 49.81 5.74 10.24
N PHE A 332 49.24 4.61 10.64
CA PHE A 332 48.77 3.57 9.73
C PHE A 332 47.29 3.30 9.94
N GLY A 333 46.52 3.38 8.87
CA GLY A 333 45.12 2.98 8.93
C GLY A 333 44.28 3.51 7.78
N ASP A 334 43.35 2.70 7.34
CA ASP A 334 42.37 3.09 6.34
C ASP A 334 41.27 3.94 6.96
N GLY A 335 40.73 4.87 6.19
CA GLY A 335 39.49 5.56 6.55
C GLY A 335 38.28 4.61 6.51
N GLY A 336 37.28 4.87 7.36
CA GLY A 336 36.07 4.07 7.39
C GLY A 336 35.15 4.34 6.19
N HIS A 337 34.28 3.39 5.85
CA HIS A 337 33.31 3.57 4.76
C HIS A 337 32.17 4.51 5.17
N GLY A 338 31.63 5.28 4.22
CA GLY A 338 30.40 6.03 4.42
C GLY A 338 29.16 5.11 4.45
N GLY A 339 28.16 5.49 5.24
CA GLY A 339 26.90 4.77 5.34
C GLY A 339 25.99 5.01 4.13
N GLN A 340 25.11 4.06 3.83
CA GLN A 340 24.11 4.23 2.77
C GLN A 340 23.03 5.26 3.17
N GLY A 341 22.56 6.05 2.20
CA GLY A 341 21.41 6.94 2.35
C GLY A 341 20.09 6.19 2.38
N GLY A 342 19.14 6.66 3.19
CA GLY A 342 17.86 5.97 3.36
C GLY A 342 16.93 6.09 2.14
N ALA A 343 16.13 5.05 1.91
CA ALA A 343 15.11 5.03 0.87
C ALA A 343 14.06 6.13 1.08
N ALA A 344 13.55 6.70 0.00
CA ALA A 344 12.44 7.65 0.04
C ALA A 344 11.16 6.98 0.56
N VAL A 345 10.43 7.70 1.42
CA VAL A 345 9.12 7.27 1.94
C VAL A 345 8.16 8.43 1.84
N ALA A 346 6.93 8.17 1.40
CA ALA A 346 5.90 9.19 1.26
C ALA A 346 5.67 9.92 2.59
N GLY A 347 5.64 11.25 2.56
CA GLY A 347 5.43 12.10 3.74
C GLY A 347 6.68 12.35 4.60
N ILE A 348 7.78 11.63 4.40
CA ILE A 348 9.05 11.84 5.12
C ILE A 348 10.00 12.65 4.25
N LEU A 349 10.50 13.79 4.75
CA LEU A 349 11.43 14.68 4.02
C LEU A 349 10.98 15.00 2.58
N GLY A 350 9.68 15.17 2.37
CA GLY A 350 9.09 15.45 1.05
C GLY A 350 9.09 14.27 0.08
N GLY A 351 9.33 13.03 0.54
CA GLY A 351 9.44 11.85 -0.32
C GLY A 351 10.75 11.79 -1.10
N LEU A 352 11.78 12.52 -0.63
CA LEU A 352 13.11 12.51 -1.24
C LEU A 352 13.96 11.38 -0.65
N PRO A 353 14.85 10.76 -1.45
CA PRO A 353 15.81 9.79 -0.96
C PRO A 353 17.00 10.46 -0.26
N GLY A 354 17.65 9.69 0.61
CA GLY A 354 18.87 10.10 1.30
C GLY A 354 20.13 10.04 0.43
N GLN A 355 21.08 10.91 0.73
CA GLN A 355 22.43 10.87 0.14
C GLN A 355 23.28 9.80 0.82
N GLY A 356 24.19 9.17 0.08
CA GLY A 356 25.23 8.34 0.70
C GLY A 356 26.18 9.19 1.56
N GLY A 357 26.66 8.64 2.67
CA GLY A 357 27.66 9.26 3.53
C GLY A 357 29.05 9.25 2.87
N ASN A 358 29.90 10.23 3.21
CA ASN A 358 31.26 10.27 2.68
C ASN A 358 32.14 9.23 3.37
N GLY A 359 33.12 8.67 2.64
CA GLY A 359 34.17 7.88 3.24
C GLY A 359 35.13 8.72 4.09
N GLY A 360 35.72 8.10 5.10
CA GLY A 360 36.70 8.74 5.98
C GLY A 360 38.07 8.86 5.32
N ASN A 361 38.84 9.87 5.71
CA ASN A 361 40.20 10.06 5.20
C ASN A 361 41.19 9.20 5.99
N ALA A 362 42.19 8.63 5.31
CA ALA A 362 43.42 8.16 5.96
C ALA A 362 44.38 9.34 6.20
N ASN A 363 45.37 9.17 7.09
CA ASN A 363 46.23 10.27 7.52
C ASN A 363 47.65 10.21 6.94
N TRP A 364 48.61 9.43 7.49
CA TRP A 364 49.96 9.33 6.90
C TRP A 364 50.10 8.16 5.92
N PHE A 365 49.73 6.96 6.37
CA PHE A 365 49.70 5.73 5.59
C PHE A 365 48.31 5.08 5.67
N GLY A 366 47.81 4.60 4.53
CA GLY A 366 46.52 3.92 4.45
C GLY A 366 45.64 4.49 3.35
N SER A 367 44.59 3.75 3.02
CA SER A 367 43.63 4.12 1.98
C SER A 367 42.43 4.90 2.54
N GLY A 368 41.89 5.81 1.75
CA GLY A 368 40.64 6.46 2.09
C GLY A 368 39.47 5.48 2.05
N GLY A 369 38.46 5.71 2.89
CA GLY A 369 37.26 4.87 2.90
C GLY A 369 36.36 5.15 1.69
N ASN A 370 35.64 4.14 1.24
CA ASN A 370 34.64 4.32 0.17
C ASN A 370 33.44 5.15 0.65
N GLY A 371 32.85 5.95 -0.24
CA GLY A 371 31.56 6.61 -0.02
C GLY A 371 30.39 5.63 -0.03
N GLY A 372 29.31 5.99 0.66
CA GLY A 372 28.10 5.19 0.77
C GLY A 372 27.19 5.34 -0.46
N GLN A 373 26.34 4.34 -0.69
CA GLN A 373 25.34 4.40 -1.76
C GLN A 373 24.23 5.42 -1.45
N GLY A 374 23.70 6.10 -2.46
CA GLY A 374 22.46 6.88 -2.32
C GLY A 374 21.20 6.03 -2.11
N GLY A 375 20.16 6.62 -1.53
CA GLY A 375 18.88 5.97 -1.26
C GLY A 375 18.02 5.75 -2.50
N THR A 376 17.12 4.78 -2.46
CA THR A 376 16.18 4.51 -3.56
C THR A 376 15.08 5.56 -3.61
N GLY A 377 14.65 5.96 -4.81
CA GLY A 377 13.54 6.89 -5.03
C GLY A 377 12.18 6.30 -4.69
N LEU A 378 11.18 7.18 -4.50
CA LEU A 378 9.82 6.79 -4.11
C LEU A 378 9.06 6.17 -5.28
N THR A 379 8.30 5.11 -5.07
CA THR A 379 7.38 4.59 -6.10
C THR A 379 6.24 5.58 -6.37
N GLY A 380 5.92 5.80 -7.63
CA GLY A 380 4.78 6.61 -8.06
C GLY A 380 3.45 5.98 -7.64
N ALA A 381 2.49 6.82 -7.26
CA ALA A 381 1.16 6.35 -6.87
C ALA A 381 0.42 5.72 -8.06
N ASN A 382 -0.35 4.67 -7.84
CA ASN A 382 -1.22 4.13 -8.89
C ASN A 382 -2.31 5.14 -9.26
N GLY A 383 -2.71 5.16 -10.52
CA GLY A 383 -3.88 5.89 -10.97
C GLY A 383 -5.14 5.29 -10.36
N VAL A 384 -6.06 6.15 -9.92
CA VAL A 384 -7.36 5.78 -9.38
C VAL A 384 -8.43 6.62 -10.05
N ASN A 385 -9.41 5.97 -10.69
CA ASN A 385 -10.56 6.68 -11.22
C ASN A 385 -11.46 7.11 -10.05
N PRO A 386 -11.97 8.36 -10.04
CA PRO A 386 -12.88 8.79 -8.98
C PRO A 386 -14.19 7.99 -9.05
N PRO A 387 -14.71 7.49 -7.92
CA PRO A 387 -16.03 6.85 -7.89
C PRO A 387 -17.14 7.90 -8.05
N PRO A 388 -18.28 7.56 -8.68
CA PRO A 388 -19.41 8.47 -8.75
C PRO A 388 -19.95 8.84 -7.36
N SER A 389 -20.41 10.08 -7.19
CA SER A 389 -20.89 10.64 -5.92
C SER A 389 -22.41 10.47 -5.68
N GLY A 390 -23.14 9.90 -6.66
CA GLY A 390 -24.59 9.68 -6.62
C GLY A 390 -25.20 9.64 -8.04
N THR A 391 -26.53 9.52 -8.14
CA THR A 391 -27.28 9.52 -9.40
C THR A 391 -28.31 10.65 -9.41
N ALA A 392 -28.43 11.37 -10.52
CA ALA A 392 -29.43 12.43 -10.68
C ALA A 392 -30.87 11.89 -10.78
N GLY A 393 -31.85 12.80 -10.74
CA GLY A 393 -33.28 12.47 -10.73
C GLY A 393 -33.72 11.70 -11.98
N PRO A 394 -34.68 10.76 -11.85
CA PRO A 394 -35.21 10.03 -12.98
C PRO A 394 -36.12 10.91 -13.83
N GLY A 395 -36.24 10.59 -15.12
CA GLY A 395 -37.17 11.23 -16.03
C GLY A 395 -38.63 10.93 -15.69
N SER A 396 -39.54 11.78 -16.18
CA SER A 396 -40.98 11.63 -15.92
C SER A 396 -41.54 10.34 -16.51
N SER A 397 -42.37 9.64 -15.73
CA SER A 397 -43.10 8.45 -16.17
C SER A 397 -44.58 8.79 -16.36
N PRO A 398 -45.12 8.77 -17.58
CA PRO A 398 -46.51 9.16 -17.83
C PRO A 398 -47.52 8.15 -17.28
N LEU A 399 -48.72 8.65 -16.96
CA LEU A 399 -49.84 7.79 -16.57
C LEU A 399 -50.29 6.88 -17.71
N PRO A 400 -50.82 5.69 -17.40
CA PRO A 400 -51.34 4.77 -18.41
C PRO A 400 -52.59 5.33 -19.11
N ALA A 401 -52.73 5.06 -20.39
CA ALA A 401 -53.94 5.33 -21.17
C ALA A 401 -54.78 4.06 -21.26
N SER A 402 -56.01 4.06 -20.74
CA SER A 402 -56.87 2.88 -20.72
C SER A 402 -58.24 3.10 -21.36
N LEU A 403 -58.77 2.06 -22.00
CA LEU A 403 -60.13 2.01 -22.52
C LEU A 403 -60.84 0.76 -21.98
N THR A 404 -61.98 0.95 -21.32
CA THR A 404 -62.89 -0.13 -20.94
C THR A 404 -64.08 -0.17 -21.89
N ASN A 405 -64.18 -1.21 -22.70
CA ASN A 405 -65.29 -1.39 -23.64
C ASN A 405 -66.40 -2.27 -23.03
N ALA A 406 -67.62 -1.73 -22.95
CA ALA A 406 -68.82 -2.45 -22.55
C ALA A 406 -69.92 -2.46 -23.63
N GLY A 407 -69.61 -2.01 -24.86
CA GLY A 407 -70.52 -1.92 -26.00
C GLY A 407 -69.88 -2.36 -27.33
N THR A 408 -70.39 -1.87 -28.47
CA THR A 408 -69.85 -2.23 -29.79
C THR A 408 -68.89 -1.17 -30.33
N ILE A 409 -67.66 -1.55 -30.64
CA ILE A 409 -66.68 -0.73 -31.36
C ILE A 409 -66.60 -1.25 -32.80
N GLY A 410 -67.23 -0.54 -33.73
CA GLY A 410 -67.19 -0.82 -35.17
C GLY A 410 -66.28 0.11 -35.98
N ALA A 411 -65.85 1.23 -35.39
CA ALA A 411 -64.94 2.19 -36.01
C ALA A 411 -63.47 1.83 -35.74
N HIS A 412 -62.55 2.43 -36.51
CA HIS A 412 -61.12 2.37 -36.23
C HIS A 412 -60.77 3.28 -35.06
N VAL A 413 -60.04 2.76 -34.07
CA VAL A 413 -59.61 3.50 -32.88
C VAL A 413 -58.10 3.42 -32.71
N ILE A 414 -57.46 4.55 -32.42
CA ILE A 414 -56.01 4.65 -32.22
C ILE A 414 -55.74 5.10 -30.78
N PHE A 415 -54.87 4.38 -30.08
CA PHE A 415 -54.46 4.63 -28.71
C PHE A 415 -52.95 4.68 -28.59
N ASN A 416 -52.43 5.87 -28.24
CA ASN A 416 -50.99 6.08 -28.10
C ASN A 416 -50.65 6.43 -26.65
N GLY A 417 -49.67 5.72 -26.09
CA GLY A 417 -49.04 6.05 -24.82
C GLY A 417 -48.10 7.23 -24.97
N MET A 418 -47.91 7.98 -23.88
CA MET A 418 -46.96 9.07 -23.83
C MET A 418 -45.55 8.54 -23.56
N ASN A 419 -44.52 9.13 -24.18
CA ASN A 419 -43.13 8.74 -23.93
C ASN A 419 -42.66 9.17 -22.54
N GLY A 420 -41.76 8.39 -21.93
CA GLY A 420 -41.03 8.77 -20.75
C GLY A 420 -40.11 9.96 -21.00
N GLY A 421 -39.98 10.85 -20.02
CA GLY A 421 -39.04 11.97 -20.07
C GLY A 421 -37.59 11.50 -19.95
N PRO A 422 -36.61 12.24 -20.48
CA PRO A 422 -35.20 11.93 -20.27
C PRO A 422 -34.83 12.06 -18.78
N GLY A 423 -33.83 11.32 -18.33
CA GLY A 423 -33.26 11.48 -17.00
C GLY A 423 -32.56 12.83 -16.83
N ASP A 424 -32.49 13.32 -15.59
CA ASP A 424 -31.84 14.60 -15.30
C ASP A 424 -30.32 14.51 -15.53
N PRO A 425 -29.67 15.59 -16.00
CA PRO A 425 -28.23 15.64 -16.10
C PRO A 425 -27.56 15.56 -14.71
N GLY A 426 -26.46 14.81 -14.61
CA GLY A 426 -25.67 14.69 -13.39
C GLY A 426 -24.91 15.97 -13.05
N GLY A 427 -24.84 16.32 -11.76
CA GLY A 427 -23.87 17.29 -11.24
C GLY A 427 -22.44 16.73 -11.22
N ALA A 428 -21.44 17.54 -10.84
CA ALA A 428 -20.05 17.07 -10.78
C ALA A 428 -19.90 15.79 -9.92
N GLY A 429 -19.25 14.77 -10.48
CA GLY A 429 -19.10 13.44 -9.92
C GLY A 429 -20.37 12.56 -9.96
N GLN A 430 -21.53 13.08 -10.34
CA GLN A 430 -22.77 12.31 -10.33
C GLN A 430 -23.06 11.62 -11.67
N THR A 431 -23.58 10.41 -11.56
CA THR A 431 -24.20 9.67 -12.66
C THR A 431 -25.43 10.40 -13.17
N GLY A 432 -25.62 10.42 -14.49
CA GLY A 432 -26.85 10.94 -15.09
C GLY A 432 -28.09 10.18 -14.60
N GLY A 433 -29.23 10.86 -14.53
CA GLY A 433 -30.48 10.26 -14.07
C GLY A 433 -30.99 9.17 -15.01
N THR A 434 -31.80 8.25 -14.51
CA THR A 434 -32.41 7.23 -15.37
C THR A 434 -33.52 7.84 -16.21
N GLY A 435 -33.69 7.40 -17.45
CA GLY A 435 -34.86 7.78 -18.25
C GLY A 435 -36.17 7.34 -17.60
N GLY A 436 -37.23 8.11 -17.82
CA GLY A 436 -38.58 7.77 -17.36
C GLY A 436 -39.16 6.58 -18.13
N THR A 437 -40.06 5.84 -17.49
CA THR A 437 -40.76 4.73 -18.17
C THR A 437 -41.78 5.27 -19.17
N GLY A 438 -41.97 4.56 -20.27
CA GLY A 438 -43.01 4.87 -21.24
C GLY A 438 -44.41 4.58 -20.71
N GLY A 439 -45.38 5.43 -21.07
CA GLY A 439 -46.76 5.28 -20.67
C GLY A 439 -47.40 4.04 -21.29
N ALA A 440 -47.94 3.16 -20.44
CA ALA A 440 -48.64 1.96 -20.88
C ALA A 440 -49.98 2.31 -21.58
N THR A 441 -50.41 1.46 -22.50
CA THR A 441 -51.74 1.51 -23.12
C THR A 441 -52.49 0.23 -22.80
N SER A 442 -53.76 0.31 -22.41
CA SER A 442 -54.55 -0.89 -22.14
C SER A 442 -55.97 -0.82 -22.67
N VAL A 443 -56.47 -1.96 -23.14
CA VAL A 443 -57.89 -2.18 -23.39
C VAL A 443 -58.41 -3.33 -22.56
N THR A 444 -59.55 -3.10 -21.91
CA THR A 444 -60.34 -4.14 -21.25
C THR A 444 -61.68 -4.26 -21.96
N ASN A 445 -61.90 -5.34 -22.71
CA ASN A 445 -63.18 -5.66 -23.33
C ASN A 445 -63.99 -6.52 -22.36
N THR A 446 -65.09 -5.99 -21.83
CA THR A 446 -65.92 -6.69 -20.84
C THR A 446 -66.81 -7.75 -21.51
N ASN A 447 -67.49 -8.57 -20.70
CA ASN A 447 -68.34 -9.67 -21.18
C ASN A 447 -69.48 -9.21 -22.12
N THR A 448 -69.85 -7.92 -22.08
CA THR A 448 -70.88 -7.34 -22.96
C THR A 448 -70.30 -6.58 -24.14
N GLY A 449 -68.98 -6.46 -24.21
CA GLY A 449 -68.28 -5.71 -25.26
C GLY A 449 -68.04 -6.53 -26.53
N SER A 450 -68.17 -5.87 -27.68
CA SER A 450 -67.91 -6.42 -29.01
C SER A 450 -67.00 -5.49 -29.82
N ILE A 451 -65.85 -5.98 -30.26
CA ILE A 451 -64.91 -5.25 -31.13
C ILE A 451 -64.95 -5.87 -32.51
N THR A 452 -65.53 -5.13 -33.46
CA THR A 452 -65.68 -5.53 -34.88
C THR A 452 -64.83 -4.67 -35.81
N GLY A 453 -64.49 -3.45 -35.39
CA GLY A 453 -63.55 -2.54 -36.06
C GLY A 453 -62.09 -2.81 -35.72
N VAL A 454 -61.19 -1.92 -36.16
CA VAL A 454 -59.75 -2.02 -35.89
C VAL A 454 -59.38 -1.21 -34.64
N ILE A 455 -58.48 -1.72 -33.81
CA ILE A 455 -57.85 -0.93 -32.74
C ILE A 455 -56.34 -1.04 -32.85
N ASP A 456 -55.66 0.11 -32.93
CA ASP A 456 -54.20 0.20 -32.89
C ASP A 456 -53.74 0.81 -31.56
N MET A 457 -53.00 0.02 -30.77
CA MET A 457 -52.36 0.47 -29.53
C MET A 457 -50.86 0.53 -29.72
N THR A 458 -50.28 1.68 -29.40
CA THR A 458 -48.83 1.86 -29.30
C THR A 458 -48.51 2.43 -27.93
N ALA A 459 -47.80 1.69 -27.10
CA ALA A 459 -47.35 2.20 -25.81
C ALA A 459 -46.19 3.20 -25.99
N GLY A 460 -46.01 4.08 -25.01
CA GLY A 460 -44.98 5.11 -25.06
C GLY A 460 -43.57 4.50 -24.95
N GLY A 461 -42.59 5.10 -25.61
CA GLY A 461 -41.19 4.72 -25.44
C GLY A 461 -40.61 5.20 -24.10
N GLY A 462 -39.60 4.51 -23.60
CA GLY A 462 -38.81 4.93 -22.45
C GLY A 462 -37.96 6.15 -22.77
N GLY A 463 -37.74 7.01 -21.78
CA GLY A 463 -36.87 8.17 -21.90
C GLY A 463 -35.39 7.79 -21.96
N ASN A 464 -34.56 8.61 -22.60
CA ASN A 464 -33.13 8.39 -22.57
C ASN A 464 -32.54 8.69 -21.19
N GLY A 465 -31.41 8.07 -20.86
CA GLY A 465 -30.65 8.43 -19.67
C GLY A 465 -30.11 9.86 -19.69
N GLY A 466 -30.03 10.47 -18.52
CA GLY A 466 -29.45 11.79 -18.34
C GLY A 466 -27.95 11.81 -18.65
N THR A 467 -27.44 12.96 -19.05
CA THR A 467 -26.00 13.13 -19.33
C THR A 467 -25.20 13.00 -18.04
N ALA A 468 -24.04 12.34 -18.12
CA ALA A 468 -23.11 12.27 -17.01
C ALA A 468 -22.62 13.66 -16.57
N GLY A 469 -22.50 13.89 -15.26
CA GLY A 469 -21.74 15.03 -14.75
C GLY A 469 -20.24 14.79 -14.87
N ALA A 470 -19.41 15.82 -14.69
CA ALA A 470 -17.95 15.69 -14.78
C ALA A 470 -17.41 14.57 -13.86
N GLY A 471 -16.86 13.50 -14.43
CA GLY A 471 -16.33 12.35 -13.69
C GLY A 471 -17.39 11.33 -13.24
N GLY A 472 -18.64 11.48 -13.67
CA GLY A 472 -19.74 10.56 -13.41
C GLY A 472 -20.08 9.66 -14.60
N ASN A 473 -20.93 8.67 -14.34
CA ASN A 473 -21.37 7.71 -15.36
C ASN A 473 -22.56 8.26 -16.17
N GLY A 474 -22.78 7.71 -17.36
CA GLY A 474 -23.98 7.99 -18.14
C GLY A 474 -25.24 7.45 -17.45
N GLY A 475 -26.36 8.16 -17.57
CA GLY A 475 -27.64 7.69 -17.05
C GLY A 475 -28.16 6.50 -17.85
N ALA A 476 -28.86 5.57 -17.19
CA ALA A 476 -29.52 4.45 -17.87
C ALA A 476 -30.79 4.90 -18.59
N GLY A 477 -31.15 4.23 -19.69
CA GLY A 477 -32.41 4.43 -20.38
C GLY A 477 -33.61 3.90 -19.59
N GLY A 478 -34.77 4.53 -19.77
CA GLY A 478 -36.04 4.09 -19.18
C GLY A 478 -36.66 2.92 -19.94
N ALA A 479 -37.47 2.10 -19.27
CA ALA A 479 -38.20 1.03 -19.93
C ALA A 479 -39.31 1.57 -20.85
N GLY A 480 -39.58 0.89 -21.95
CA GLY A 480 -40.77 1.13 -22.77
C GLY A 480 -42.04 0.73 -22.06
N GLY A 481 -43.16 1.36 -22.40
CA GLY A 481 -44.47 1.05 -21.83
C GLY A 481 -45.07 -0.22 -22.44
N ASP A 482 -45.97 -0.87 -21.71
CA ASP A 482 -46.67 -2.05 -22.19
C ASP A 482 -47.97 -1.69 -22.93
N ALA A 483 -48.27 -2.38 -24.01
CA ALA A 483 -49.57 -2.35 -24.69
C ALA A 483 -50.32 -3.66 -24.42
N THR A 484 -51.42 -3.62 -23.66
CA THR A 484 -52.10 -4.85 -23.20
C THR A 484 -53.59 -4.86 -23.50
N VAL A 485 -54.09 -6.01 -23.96
CA VAL A 485 -55.52 -6.24 -24.21
C VAL A 485 -56.01 -7.41 -23.36
N THR A 486 -56.97 -7.11 -22.48
CA THR A 486 -57.72 -8.12 -21.73
C THR A 486 -59.10 -8.28 -22.37
N ASN A 487 -59.45 -9.51 -22.77
CA ASN A 487 -60.71 -9.79 -23.44
C ASN A 487 -61.57 -10.80 -22.68
N ASN A 488 -62.75 -10.36 -22.25
CA ASN A 488 -63.80 -11.21 -21.68
C ASN A 488 -65.07 -11.24 -22.56
N GLY A 489 -65.09 -10.47 -23.66
CA GLY A 489 -66.19 -10.36 -24.63
C GLY A 489 -65.82 -10.91 -26.01
N SER A 490 -66.45 -10.37 -27.07
CA SER A 490 -66.17 -10.78 -28.46
C SER A 490 -65.19 -9.82 -29.14
N ILE A 491 -64.18 -10.38 -29.81
CA ILE A 491 -63.28 -9.64 -30.72
C ILE A 491 -63.28 -10.39 -32.06
N THR A 492 -63.75 -9.72 -33.10
CA THR A 492 -63.73 -10.21 -34.49
C THR A 492 -62.90 -9.31 -35.41
N GLY A 493 -62.76 -8.03 -35.04
CA GLY A 493 -61.87 -7.08 -35.70
C GLY A 493 -60.40 -7.24 -35.30
N ALA A 494 -59.51 -6.52 -36.00
CA ALA A 494 -58.07 -6.55 -35.74
C ALA A 494 -57.71 -5.64 -34.57
N VAL A 495 -57.02 -6.18 -33.57
CA VAL A 495 -56.50 -5.41 -32.43
C VAL A 495 -54.99 -5.55 -32.40
N ASN A 496 -54.28 -4.50 -32.78
CA ASN A 496 -52.83 -4.43 -32.82
C ASN A 496 -52.31 -3.81 -31.52
N ALA A 497 -51.33 -4.44 -30.89
CA ALA A 497 -50.71 -4.00 -29.65
C ALA A 497 -49.19 -3.95 -29.80
N THR A 498 -48.63 -2.75 -29.76
CA THR A 498 -47.20 -2.50 -29.90
C THR A 498 -46.64 -1.96 -28.60
N GLY A 499 -45.75 -2.70 -27.96
CA GLY A 499 -45.00 -2.24 -26.79
C GLY A 499 -44.04 -1.10 -27.14
N GLY A 500 -43.79 -0.22 -26.19
CA GLY A 500 -42.91 0.92 -26.38
C GLY A 500 -41.44 0.50 -26.45
N ALA A 501 -40.61 1.21 -27.22
CA ALA A 501 -39.17 0.97 -27.21
C ALA A 501 -38.53 1.42 -25.89
N GLY A 502 -37.49 0.74 -25.43
CA GLY A 502 -36.66 1.19 -24.33
C GLY A 502 -35.82 2.41 -24.70
N GLY A 503 -35.59 3.30 -23.73
CA GLY A 503 -34.74 4.47 -23.91
C GLY A 503 -33.26 4.10 -23.98
N SER A 504 -32.45 4.93 -24.63
CA SER A 504 -31.00 4.69 -24.71
C SER A 504 -30.30 5.13 -23.43
N GLY A 505 -29.27 4.38 -23.03
CA GLY A 505 -28.31 4.82 -22.03
C GLY A 505 -27.41 5.93 -22.57
N ASN A 506 -26.96 6.82 -21.70
CA ASN A 506 -26.10 7.95 -22.09
C ASN A 506 -24.62 7.59 -21.96
N THR A 507 -23.74 8.35 -22.62
CA THR A 507 -22.30 8.12 -22.50
C THR A 507 -21.75 8.59 -21.16
N GLY A 508 -20.64 7.99 -20.73
CA GLY A 508 -19.83 8.52 -19.63
C GLY A 508 -19.31 9.94 -19.93
N SER A 509 -18.92 10.66 -18.88
CA SER A 509 -18.48 12.05 -19.01
C SER A 509 -17.14 12.21 -19.74
N ALA A 510 -16.88 13.35 -20.35
CA ALA A 510 -15.60 13.66 -20.99
C ALA A 510 -14.39 13.64 -20.05
N SER A 511 -14.62 13.73 -18.73
CA SER A 511 -13.58 13.65 -17.70
C SER A 511 -13.53 12.30 -16.97
N GLY A 512 -14.18 11.27 -17.51
CA GLY A 512 -14.21 9.92 -16.97
C GLY A 512 -15.62 9.46 -16.58
N GLY A 513 -15.91 8.17 -16.77
CA GLY A 513 -17.16 7.53 -16.39
C GLY A 513 -17.59 6.42 -17.34
N ASP A 514 -18.34 5.46 -16.80
CA ASP A 514 -18.94 4.36 -17.56
C ASP A 514 -20.14 4.84 -18.39
N GLY A 515 -20.49 4.07 -19.42
CA GLY A 515 -21.74 4.25 -20.15
C GLY A 515 -22.96 3.75 -19.38
N GLY A 516 -24.11 4.39 -19.58
CA GLY A 516 -25.37 3.96 -19.00
C GLY A 516 -25.98 2.79 -19.78
N ALA A 517 -26.67 1.88 -19.11
CA ALA A 517 -27.37 0.78 -19.77
C ALA A 517 -28.58 1.27 -20.58
N GLY A 518 -28.94 0.54 -21.63
CA GLY A 518 -30.18 0.74 -22.37
C GLY A 518 -31.40 0.22 -21.61
N GLY A 519 -32.56 0.86 -21.79
CA GLY A 519 -33.82 0.44 -21.20
C GLY A 519 -34.43 -0.76 -21.92
N MET A 520 -35.22 -1.56 -21.23
CA MET A 520 -35.94 -2.69 -21.86
C MET A 520 -37.10 -2.20 -22.73
N GLY A 521 -37.39 -2.91 -23.81
CA GLY A 521 -38.63 -2.73 -24.58
C GLY A 521 -39.86 -3.27 -23.85
N GLY A 522 -41.01 -2.64 -24.08
CA GLY A 522 -42.28 -3.00 -23.46
C GLY A 522 -42.99 -4.18 -24.14
N LEU A 523 -43.90 -4.82 -23.43
CA LEU A 523 -44.76 -5.90 -23.91
C LEU A 523 -45.79 -5.38 -24.92
N GLY A 524 -45.95 -6.09 -26.05
CA GLY A 524 -47.14 -5.99 -26.88
C GLY A 524 -48.00 -7.23 -26.66
N GLN A 525 -49.19 -7.08 -26.09
CA GLN A 525 -50.12 -8.17 -25.82
C GLN A 525 -51.50 -7.89 -26.42
N THR A 526 -51.99 -8.80 -27.27
CA THR A 526 -53.35 -8.76 -27.80
C THR A 526 -54.09 -10.07 -27.59
N ALA A 527 -55.43 -10.02 -27.56
CA ALA A 527 -56.31 -11.18 -27.55
C ALA A 527 -57.24 -11.21 -28.78
N GLY A 528 -56.95 -10.38 -29.79
CA GLY A 528 -57.72 -10.27 -31.03
C GLY A 528 -57.05 -10.92 -32.23
N ASN A 529 -57.60 -10.68 -33.43
CA ASN A 529 -57.08 -11.21 -34.70
C ASN A 529 -55.95 -10.35 -35.30
N GLY A 530 -55.44 -9.37 -34.54
CA GLY A 530 -54.41 -8.42 -34.99
C GLY A 530 -52.99 -8.83 -34.60
N VAL A 531 -52.06 -7.88 -34.57
CA VAL A 531 -50.63 -8.11 -34.35
C VAL A 531 -50.21 -7.73 -32.93
N ALA A 532 -49.50 -8.61 -32.23
CA ALA A 532 -48.74 -8.28 -31.02
C ALA A 532 -47.27 -8.03 -31.38
N GLN A 533 -46.74 -6.86 -31.04
CA GLN A 533 -45.34 -6.48 -31.27
C GLN A 533 -44.70 -6.01 -29.96
N GLY A 534 -43.66 -6.69 -29.52
CA GLY A 534 -42.81 -6.20 -28.43
C GLY A 534 -41.97 -5.01 -28.86
N GLY A 535 -41.74 -4.07 -27.94
CA GLY A 535 -40.90 -2.91 -28.19
C GLY A 535 -39.42 -3.28 -28.30
N ALA A 536 -38.63 -2.52 -29.06
CA ALA A 536 -37.17 -2.74 -29.11
C ALA A 536 -36.50 -2.34 -27.79
N GLY A 537 -35.41 -3.00 -27.42
CA GLY A 537 -34.54 -2.57 -26.33
C GLY A 537 -33.72 -1.33 -26.71
N GLY A 538 -33.42 -0.48 -25.73
CA GLY A 538 -32.59 0.70 -25.92
C GLY A 538 -31.11 0.37 -26.01
N ASN A 539 -30.33 1.19 -26.70
CA ASN A 539 -28.88 0.98 -26.80
C ASN A 539 -28.18 1.38 -25.49
N GLY A 540 -27.12 0.65 -25.14
CA GLY A 540 -26.19 1.05 -24.09
C GLY A 540 -25.32 2.23 -24.53
N GLY A 541 -25.03 3.13 -23.59
CA GLY A 541 -24.13 4.26 -23.81
C GLY A 541 -22.68 3.81 -23.85
N ALA A 542 -21.86 4.48 -24.66
CA ALA A 542 -20.42 4.24 -24.64
C ALA A 542 -19.77 4.74 -23.33
N ALA A 543 -18.67 4.11 -22.95
CA ALA A 543 -17.76 4.63 -21.95
C ALA A 543 -17.23 6.02 -22.35
N SER A 544 -16.67 6.75 -21.38
CA SER A 544 -15.94 7.97 -21.69
C SER A 544 -14.74 7.72 -22.62
N VAL A 545 -14.44 8.71 -23.45
CA VAL A 545 -13.20 8.75 -24.26
C VAL A 545 -11.97 9.17 -23.43
N ALA A 546 -12.18 9.58 -22.18
CA ALA A 546 -11.10 9.86 -21.26
C ALA A 546 -10.32 8.56 -20.98
N LEU A 547 -9.00 8.69 -20.87
CA LEU A 547 -8.20 7.60 -20.34
C LEU A 547 -8.55 7.38 -18.87
N GLY A 548 -8.39 6.14 -18.40
CA GLY A 548 -8.25 5.90 -16.96
C GLY A 548 -7.17 6.81 -16.36
N ALA A 549 -7.27 7.09 -15.07
CA ALA A 549 -6.29 7.91 -14.37
C ALA A 549 -4.87 7.36 -14.56
N ASN A 550 -3.93 8.25 -14.90
CA ASN A 550 -2.54 7.86 -15.11
C ASN A 550 -1.86 7.49 -13.78
N GLY A 551 -0.90 6.57 -13.85
CA GLY A 551 0.03 6.34 -12.75
C GLY A 551 0.94 7.55 -12.52
N GLY A 552 1.22 7.84 -11.26
CA GLY A 552 2.18 8.86 -10.86
C GLY A 552 3.62 8.45 -11.21
N ASN A 553 4.49 9.44 -11.41
CA ASN A 553 5.90 9.19 -11.69
C ASN A 553 6.65 8.70 -10.45
N GLY A 554 7.66 7.85 -10.66
CA GLY A 554 8.62 7.50 -9.64
C GLY A 554 9.53 8.67 -9.28
N GLY A 555 9.93 8.76 -8.01
CA GLY A 555 10.89 9.73 -7.52
C GLY A 555 12.32 9.40 -7.93
N ALA A 556 13.19 10.41 -8.02
CA ALA A 556 14.61 10.19 -8.30
C ALA A 556 15.31 9.42 -7.17
N GLY A 557 16.42 8.74 -7.47
CA GLY A 557 17.33 8.15 -6.49
C GLY A 557 18.29 9.18 -5.88
N GLY A 558 18.79 8.91 -4.67
CA GLY A 558 19.73 9.77 -3.95
C GLY A 558 21.14 9.71 -4.56
N MET A 559 21.98 10.72 -4.37
CA MET A 559 23.36 10.67 -4.86
C MET A 559 24.23 9.79 -3.94
N GLY A 560 25.29 9.23 -4.50
CA GLY A 560 26.30 8.53 -3.72
C GLY A 560 27.21 9.50 -2.95
N GLY A 561 27.78 9.03 -1.85
CA GLY A 561 28.74 9.79 -1.05
C GLY A 561 30.13 9.83 -1.69
N ASN A 562 30.94 10.83 -1.37
CA ASN A 562 32.31 10.90 -1.88
C ASN A 562 33.22 9.89 -1.16
N GLY A 563 34.22 9.36 -1.86
CA GLY A 563 35.30 8.60 -1.24
C GLY A 563 36.24 9.50 -0.43
N GLY A 564 36.81 8.95 0.63
CA GLY A 564 37.78 9.64 1.48
C GLY A 564 39.17 9.72 0.85
N HIS A 565 39.99 10.66 1.31
CA HIS A 565 41.36 10.81 0.85
C HIS A 565 42.28 9.71 1.39
N GLY A 566 43.23 9.24 0.57
CA GLY A 566 44.33 8.38 1.01
C GLY A 566 45.33 9.13 1.89
N GLY A 567 46.15 8.38 2.63
CA GLY A 567 47.15 8.95 3.52
C GLY A 567 48.21 9.75 2.76
N MET A 568 48.70 10.84 3.35
CA MET A 568 49.57 11.85 2.75
C MET A 568 50.83 11.27 2.08
N PHE A 569 51.38 10.16 2.58
CA PHE A 569 52.60 9.54 2.03
C PHE A 569 52.30 8.36 1.12
N ILE A 570 51.69 7.30 1.66
CA ILE A 570 51.29 6.12 0.87
C ILE A 570 49.84 5.83 1.15
N GLY A 571 49.00 5.92 0.12
CA GLY A 571 47.58 5.74 0.31
C GLY A 571 46.78 5.93 -0.95
N ASN A 572 45.91 4.98 -1.23
CA ASN A 572 44.94 5.13 -2.31
C ASN A 572 43.75 5.97 -1.84
N GLY A 573 43.15 6.73 -2.74
CA GLY A 573 41.87 7.36 -2.45
C GLY A 573 40.74 6.32 -2.38
N GLY A 574 39.73 6.58 -1.55
CA GLY A 574 38.54 5.74 -1.45
C GLY A 574 37.63 5.89 -2.66
N ALA A 575 36.91 4.84 -3.03
CA ALA A 575 35.96 4.92 -4.14
C ALA A 575 34.75 5.79 -3.77
N GLY A 576 34.19 6.52 -4.74
CA GLY A 576 32.90 7.19 -4.58
C GLY A 576 31.76 6.17 -4.50
N GLY A 577 30.73 6.50 -3.73
CA GLY A 577 29.54 5.67 -3.59
C GLY A 577 28.66 5.70 -4.84
N ALA A 578 27.95 4.60 -5.12
CA ALA A 578 27.02 4.57 -6.23
C ALA A 578 25.79 5.46 -5.96
N GLY A 579 25.22 6.03 -7.02
CA GLY A 579 23.90 6.67 -6.95
C GLY A 579 22.81 5.65 -6.59
N GLY A 580 21.78 6.12 -5.91
CA GLY A 580 20.59 5.35 -5.57
C GLY A 580 19.72 5.08 -6.80
N THR A 581 18.93 4.01 -6.75
CA THR A 581 18.03 3.67 -7.86
C THR A 581 16.84 4.62 -7.91
N GLY A 582 16.34 4.94 -9.10
CA GLY A 582 15.08 5.66 -9.26
C GLY A 582 13.89 4.80 -8.79
N GLY A 583 12.83 5.46 -8.32
CA GLY A 583 11.59 4.80 -7.92
C GLY A 583 10.80 4.29 -9.12
N THR A 584 10.00 3.25 -8.95
CA THR A 584 9.15 2.74 -10.04
C THR A 584 8.00 3.69 -10.33
N GLY A 585 7.54 3.79 -11.57
CA GLY A 585 6.30 4.48 -11.92
C GLY A 585 5.06 3.73 -11.42
N GLY A 586 3.99 4.46 -11.12
CA GLY A 586 2.71 3.89 -10.69
C GLY A 586 1.95 3.22 -11.85
N ILE A 587 1.06 2.29 -11.53
CA ILE A 587 0.21 1.61 -12.52
C ILE A 587 -0.92 2.55 -12.95
N GLY A 588 -1.29 2.55 -14.25
CA GLY A 588 -2.47 3.28 -14.74
C GLY A 588 -3.79 2.61 -14.33
N ALA A 589 -4.83 3.40 -14.09
CA ALA A 589 -6.17 2.87 -13.77
C ALA A 589 -6.83 2.21 -14.98
N ALA A 590 -7.78 1.30 -14.74
CA ALA A 590 -8.56 0.72 -15.82
C ALA A 590 -9.37 1.78 -16.59
N GLY A 591 -9.68 1.49 -17.85
CA GLY A 591 -10.62 2.25 -18.65
C GLY A 591 -12.06 2.01 -18.16
N PHE A 592 -12.96 2.90 -18.55
CA PHE A 592 -14.37 2.85 -18.15
C PHE A 592 -15.16 1.86 -19.00
N ALA A 593 -16.15 1.19 -18.44
CA ALA A 593 -16.97 0.22 -19.14
C ALA A 593 -18.03 0.88 -20.03
N GLY A 594 -18.37 0.26 -21.15
CA GLY A 594 -19.56 0.59 -21.91
C GLY A 594 -20.82 0.02 -21.24
N GLY A 595 -21.96 0.66 -21.47
CA GLY A 595 -23.25 0.19 -20.95
C GLY A 595 -23.82 -0.93 -21.80
N ASP A 596 -24.58 -1.83 -21.18
CA ASP A 596 -25.24 -2.93 -21.89
C ASP A 596 -26.47 -2.44 -22.68
N GLY A 597 -26.80 -3.13 -23.77
CA GLY A 597 -28.04 -2.96 -24.50
C GLY A 597 -29.24 -3.53 -23.73
N GLY A 598 -30.36 -2.84 -23.77
CA GLY A 598 -31.61 -3.29 -23.15
C GLY A 598 -32.23 -4.47 -23.88
N ALA A 599 -32.94 -5.34 -23.16
CA ALA A 599 -33.67 -6.45 -23.80
C ALA A 599 -34.88 -5.94 -24.61
N GLY A 600 -35.20 -6.63 -25.70
CA GLY A 600 -36.43 -6.43 -26.45
C GLY A 600 -37.65 -6.95 -25.68
N GLY A 601 -38.77 -6.26 -25.87
CA GLY A 601 -40.05 -6.60 -25.26
C GLY A 601 -40.69 -7.83 -25.90
N GLN A 602 -41.56 -8.48 -25.14
CA GLN A 602 -42.27 -9.68 -25.60
C GLN A 602 -43.43 -9.29 -26.54
N GLY A 603 -43.72 -10.12 -27.54
CA GLY A 603 -44.96 -10.09 -28.30
C GLY A 603 -45.83 -11.29 -27.91
N LEU A 604 -47.05 -11.05 -27.45
CA LEU A 604 -47.96 -12.10 -26.98
C LEU A 604 -49.35 -11.95 -27.62
N ASN A 605 -49.79 -12.96 -28.36
CA ASN A 605 -51.11 -12.99 -28.97
C ASN A 605 -51.93 -14.18 -28.48
N ASN A 606 -52.90 -13.92 -27.60
CA ASN A 606 -53.82 -14.91 -27.06
C ASN A 606 -55.07 -15.14 -27.95
N GLY A 607 -55.16 -14.43 -29.08
CA GLY A 607 -56.19 -14.58 -30.10
C GLY A 607 -55.69 -15.42 -31.27
N THR A 608 -56.10 -15.06 -32.50
CA THR A 608 -55.74 -15.80 -33.73
C THR A 608 -54.73 -15.09 -34.63
N GLY A 609 -54.18 -13.96 -34.16
CA GLY A 609 -53.25 -13.14 -34.94
C GLY A 609 -51.77 -13.40 -34.62
N THR A 610 -50.87 -12.65 -35.26
CA THR A 610 -49.43 -12.88 -35.16
C THR A 610 -48.80 -12.26 -33.90
N ALA A 611 -47.65 -12.79 -33.49
CA ALA A 611 -46.86 -12.23 -32.39
C ALA A 611 -45.37 -12.09 -32.77
N THR A 612 -44.80 -10.91 -32.58
CA THR A 612 -43.40 -10.59 -32.87
C THR A 612 -42.74 -10.01 -31.63
N GLY A 613 -41.66 -10.63 -31.16
CA GLY A 613 -40.85 -10.05 -30.10
C GLY A 613 -39.99 -8.90 -30.60
N GLY A 614 -39.69 -7.95 -29.73
CA GLY A 614 -38.83 -6.81 -30.04
C GLY A 614 -37.36 -7.20 -30.10
N ASN A 615 -36.56 -6.48 -30.90
CA ASN A 615 -35.12 -6.70 -30.95
C ASN A 615 -34.44 -6.13 -29.69
N GLY A 616 -33.30 -6.68 -29.27
CA GLY A 616 -32.50 -6.11 -28.17
C GLY A 616 -31.84 -4.78 -28.54
N GLY A 617 -31.13 -4.16 -27.60
CA GLY A 617 -30.28 -2.99 -27.85
C GLY A 617 -28.84 -3.36 -28.19
N LEU A 618 -28.10 -2.45 -28.82
CA LEU A 618 -26.64 -2.60 -28.96
C LEU A 618 -25.94 -2.29 -27.63
N GLY A 619 -24.81 -2.94 -27.36
CA GLY A 619 -23.92 -2.55 -26.26
C GLY A 619 -23.12 -1.28 -26.56
N GLY A 620 -22.54 -0.67 -25.53
CA GLY A 620 -21.68 0.51 -25.62
C GLY A 620 -20.19 0.16 -25.65
N ALA A 621 -19.36 0.90 -26.38
CA ALA A 621 -17.92 0.63 -26.42
C ALA A 621 -17.22 0.95 -25.09
N GLY A 622 -16.18 0.18 -24.76
CA GLY A 622 -15.32 0.41 -23.59
C GLY A 622 -14.27 1.52 -23.79
N GLY A 623 -13.84 2.12 -22.69
CA GLY A 623 -12.89 3.25 -22.65
C GLY A 623 -11.42 2.81 -22.57
N VAL A 624 -10.49 3.74 -22.82
CA VAL A 624 -9.05 3.43 -22.84
C VAL A 624 -8.47 3.40 -21.42
N GLY A 625 -7.60 2.43 -21.13
CA GLY A 625 -6.88 2.38 -19.85
C GLY A 625 -5.92 3.56 -19.64
N GLY A 626 -5.65 3.90 -18.38
CA GLY A 626 -4.72 4.97 -18.02
C GLY A 626 -3.27 4.64 -18.35
N THR A 627 -2.44 5.65 -18.60
CA THR A 627 -1.01 5.39 -18.86
C THR A 627 -0.29 5.02 -17.57
N GLY A 628 0.68 4.12 -17.65
CA GLY A 628 1.61 3.90 -16.54
C GLY A 628 2.46 5.15 -16.29
N GLY A 629 2.84 5.37 -15.03
CA GLY A 629 3.71 6.48 -14.64
C GLY A 629 5.15 6.26 -15.11
N THR A 630 5.90 7.34 -15.34
CA THR A 630 7.32 7.18 -15.70
C THR A 630 8.14 6.71 -14.50
N GLY A 631 9.17 5.90 -14.72
CA GLY A 631 10.13 5.58 -13.70
C GLY A 631 10.95 6.81 -13.30
N GLY A 632 11.37 6.88 -12.04
CA GLY A 632 12.21 7.96 -11.54
C GLY A 632 13.65 7.84 -12.06
N SER A 633 14.37 8.96 -12.14
CA SER A 633 15.78 8.91 -12.54
C SER A 633 16.66 8.27 -11.47
N GLY A 634 17.71 7.57 -11.87
CA GLY A 634 18.77 7.17 -10.94
C GLY A 634 19.52 8.37 -10.36
N GLY A 635 20.11 8.20 -9.18
CA GLY A 635 20.95 9.22 -8.55
C GLY A 635 22.33 9.33 -9.18
N VAL A 636 23.02 10.45 -8.95
CA VAL A 636 24.40 10.66 -9.42
C VAL A 636 25.38 9.88 -8.54
N GLY A 637 26.45 9.33 -9.12
CA GLY A 637 27.51 8.69 -8.35
C GLY A 637 28.39 9.71 -7.60
N GLY A 638 28.92 9.33 -6.43
CA GLY A 638 29.83 10.18 -5.66
C GLY A 638 31.25 10.21 -6.23
N ASN A 639 32.02 11.25 -5.94
CA ASN A 639 33.38 11.37 -6.46
C ASN A 639 34.34 10.45 -5.71
N GLY A 640 35.36 9.93 -6.39
CA GLY A 640 36.46 9.21 -5.75
C GLY A 640 37.36 10.17 -4.97
N GLY A 641 37.93 9.68 -3.87
CA GLY A 641 38.87 10.44 -3.04
C GLY A 641 40.25 10.57 -3.68
N ALA A 642 40.98 11.63 -3.36
CA ALA A 642 42.35 11.80 -3.83
C ALA A 642 43.32 10.84 -3.10
N ALA A 643 44.39 10.44 -3.78
CA ALA A 643 45.48 9.66 -3.20
C ALA A 643 46.50 10.52 -2.42
N GLY A 644 47.41 9.84 -1.73
CA GLY A 644 48.62 10.42 -1.15
C GLY A 644 49.71 10.75 -2.14
N PHE A 645 50.91 11.05 -1.66
CA PHE A 645 52.10 11.25 -2.51
C PHE A 645 52.41 10.04 -3.39
N ILE A 646 52.32 8.82 -2.84
CA ILE A 646 52.34 7.53 -3.56
C ILE A 646 50.96 6.89 -3.42
N GLY A 647 50.28 6.65 -4.54
CA GLY A 647 48.99 5.98 -4.52
C GLY A 647 48.10 6.30 -5.71
N ILE A 648 47.10 5.45 -5.91
CA ILE A 648 46.09 5.63 -6.96
C ILE A 648 44.87 6.37 -6.41
N GLY A 649 44.34 7.31 -7.20
CA GLY A 649 43.09 7.99 -6.85
C GLY A 649 41.93 7.01 -6.80
N GLY A 650 40.94 7.28 -5.95
CA GLY A 650 39.75 6.44 -5.84
C GLY A 650 38.90 6.51 -7.10
N ALA A 651 38.29 5.39 -7.50
CA ALA A 651 37.34 5.41 -8.61
C ALA A 651 36.10 6.24 -8.24
N GLY A 652 35.53 6.97 -9.20
CA GLY A 652 34.24 7.61 -9.04
C GLY A 652 33.12 6.57 -8.96
N GLY A 653 32.10 6.85 -8.16
CA GLY A 653 30.93 6.00 -8.03
C GLY A 653 30.10 6.00 -9.30
N THR A 654 29.48 4.87 -9.62
CA THR A 654 28.57 4.78 -10.77
C THR A 654 27.28 5.55 -10.51
N GLY A 655 26.68 6.12 -11.55
CA GLY A 655 25.28 6.59 -11.47
C GLY A 655 24.33 5.44 -11.12
N GLY A 656 23.26 5.75 -10.38
CA GLY A 656 22.23 4.79 -10.02
C GLY A 656 21.36 4.38 -11.22
N ALA A 657 20.78 3.19 -11.18
CA ALA A 657 19.86 2.76 -12.22
C ALA A 657 18.57 3.60 -12.20
N GLY A 658 18.00 3.86 -13.38
CA GLY A 658 16.66 4.43 -13.49
C GLY A 658 15.59 3.45 -13.02
N GLY A 659 14.48 3.98 -12.52
CA GLY A 659 13.35 3.19 -12.05
C GLY A 659 12.56 2.57 -13.21
N PHE A 660 11.87 1.47 -12.95
CA PHE A 660 10.95 0.87 -13.92
C PHE A 660 9.78 1.80 -14.23
N GLY A 661 9.35 1.84 -15.49
CA GLY A 661 8.09 2.46 -15.86
C GLY A 661 6.90 1.67 -15.30
N GLY A 662 5.81 2.37 -14.98
CA GLY A 662 4.58 1.77 -14.49
C GLY A 662 3.82 1.04 -15.59
N ILE A 663 3.04 0.03 -15.22
CA ILE A 663 2.22 -0.73 -16.19
C ILE A 663 1.02 0.14 -16.62
N GLY A 664 0.65 0.09 -17.90
CA GLY A 664 -0.57 0.72 -18.38
C GLY A 664 -1.83 0.05 -17.82
N GLY A 665 -2.90 0.81 -17.65
CA GLY A 665 -4.17 0.31 -17.16
C GLY A 665 -4.88 -0.58 -18.18
N ILE A 666 -5.69 -1.52 -17.70
CA ILE A 666 -6.50 -2.39 -18.59
C ILE A 666 -7.57 -1.54 -19.29
N GLY A 667 -7.87 -1.81 -20.55
CA GLY A 667 -8.99 -1.17 -21.23
C GLY A 667 -10.34 -1.51 -20.60
N GLY A 668 -11.32 -0.63 -20.72
CA GLY A 668 -12.67 -0.86 -20.24
C GLY A 668 -13.39 -1.94 -21.04
N ALA A 669 -14.26 -2.71 -20.39
CA ALA A 669 -15.07 -3.70 -21.11
C ALA A 669 -16.08 -3.01 -22.05
N GLY A 670 -16.32 -3.62 -23.21
CA GLY A 670 -17.47 -3.28 -24.03
C GLY A 670 -18.75 -3.84 -23.41
N GLY A 671 -19.86 -3.14 -23.57
CA GLY A 671 -21.17 -3.57 -23.10
C GLY A 671 -21.73 -4.71 -23.94
N ASP A 672 -22.54 -5.54 -23.28
CA ASP A 672 -23.22 -6.66 -23.91
C ASP A 672 -24.39 -6.18 -24.77
N GLY A 673 -24.71 -6.94 -25.81
CA GLY A 673 -25.89 -6.73 -26.61
C GLY A 673 -27.14 -7.24 -25.90
N GLY A 674 -28.25 -6.53 -26.07
CA GLY A 674 -29.53 -6.88 -25.48
C GLY A 674 -30.14 -8.13 -26.11
N PHE A 675 -30.84 -8.90 -25.28
CA PHE A 675 -31.62 -10.06 -25.71
C PHE A 675 -32.80 -9.66 -26.59
N GLY A 676 -33.14 -10.48 -27.58
CA GLY A 676 -34.40 -10.36 -28.30
C GLY A 676 -35.58 -10.85 -27.46
N GLY A 677 -36.73 -10.17 -27.55
CA GLY A 677 -37.97 -10.60 -26.94
C GLY A 677 -38.59 -11.78 -27.67
N ALA A 678 -39.37 -12.63 -26.99
CA ALA A 678 -40.06 -13.73 -27.63
C ALA A 678 -41.35 -13.30 -28.33
N GLY A 679 -41.71 -14.02 -29.39
CA GLY A 679 -43.01 -13.96 -30.04
C GLY A 679 -43.83 -15.20 -29.64
N THR A 680 -44.98 -15.02 -29.01
CA THR A 680 -45.76 -16.11 -28.43
C THR A 680 -47.23 -16.02 -28.83
N THR A 681 -47.83 -17.15 -29.24
CA THR A 681 -49.28 -17.22 -29.51
C THR A 681 -49.90 -18.51 -28.97
N THR A 682 -51.20 -18.47 -28.70
CA THR A 682 -52.02 -19.64 -28.33
C THR A 682 -52.71 -20.29 -29.53
N SER A 683 -52.51 -19.78 -30.74
CA SER A 683 -53.12 -20.26 -31.99
C SER A 683 -52.09 -20.83 -32.99
N THR A 684 -52.51 -21.17 -34.21
CA THR A 684 -51.61 -21.58 -35.31
C THR A 684 -51.01 -20.39 -36.08
N ALA A 685 -51.14 -19.17 -35.57
CA ALA A 685 -50.64 -17.97 -36.22
C ALA A 685 -49.12 -17.88 -36.21
N ALA A 686 -48.56 -17.11 -37.15
CA ALA A 686 -47.12 -16.93 -37.24
C ALA A 686 -46.55 -16.19 -36.02
N THR A 687 -45.43 -16.69 -35.51
CA THR A 687 -44.67 -16.06 -34.44
C THR A 687 -43.23 -15.80 -34.85
N PHE A 688 -42.70 -14.67 -34.41
CA PHE A 688 -41.35 -14.21 -34.73
C PHE A 688 -40.65 -13.82 -33.42
N GLY A 689 -39.56 -14.51 -33.08
CA GLY A 689 -38.68 -14.04 -32.01
C GLY A 689 -37.89 -12.82 -32.45
N GLY A 690 -37.71 -11.84 -31.57
CA GLY A 690 -36.88 -10.67 -31.83
C GLY A 690 -35.40 -11.06 -31.90
N THR A 691 -34.60 -10.32 -32.67
CA THR A 691 -33.16 -10.59 -32.74
C THR A 691 -32.46 -10.08 -31.49
N GLY A 692 -31.56 -10.88 -30.94
CA GLY A 692 -30.56 -10.38 -30.02
C GLY A 692 -29.56 -9.51 -30.78
N ASN A 693 -29.07 -8.46 -30.14
CA ASN A 693 -28.19 -7.49 -30.80
C ASN A 693 -26.73 -7.66 -30.37
N ASN A 694 -25.82 -7.02 -31.11
CA ASN A 694 -24.39 -7.23 -30.94
C ASN A 694 -23.88 -6.57 -29.65
N GLY A 695 -22.89 -7.22 -29.02
CA GLY A 695 -22.04 -6.57 -28.04
C GLY A 695 -21.14 -5.53 -28.69
N ALA A 696 -20.44 -4.76 -27.86
CA ALA A 696 -19.56 -3.69 -28.32
C ALA A 696 -18.08 -3.94 -28.01
N LEU A 697 -17.21 -3.26 -28.75
CA LEU A 697 -15.77 -3.42 -28.63
C LEU A 697 -15.28 -3.07 -27.23
N GLY A 698 -14.35 -3.87 -26.72
CA GLY A 698 -13.55 -3.51 -25.56
C GLY A 698 -12.64 -2.33 -25.86
N GLY A 699 -12.39 -1.50 -24.84
CA GLY A 699 -11.47 -0.38 -24.94
C GLY A 699 -10.01 -0.82 -24.99
N ASN A 700 -9.14 0.00 -25.58
CA ASN A 700 -7.72 -0.33 -25.64
C ASN A 700 -7.05 -0.25 -24.26
N GLY A 701 -6.03 -1.06 -24.04
CA GLY A 701 -5.16 -0.93 -22.87
C GLY A 701 -4.38 0.38 -22.90
N GLY A 702 -4.08 0.91 -21.72
CA GLY A 702 -3.26 2.10 -21.55
C GLY A 702 -1.79 1.83 -21.91
N THR A 703 -1.07 2.86 -22.34
CA THR A 703 0.36 2.71 -22.63
C THR A 703 1.15 2.50 -21.36
N GLY A 704 2.18 1.66 -21.40
CA GLY A 704 3.14 1.55 -20.30
C GLY A 704 3.91 2.85 -20.11
N GLY A 705 4.29 3.15 -18.88
CA GLY A 705 5.11 4.31 -18.55
C GLY A 705 6.55 4.12 -19.04
N ALA A 706 7.22 5.21 -19.43
CA ALA A 706 8.63 5.13 -19.78
C ALA A 706 9.47 4.72 -18.56
N GLY A 707 10.55 3.97 -18.80
CA GLY A 707 11.56 3.74 -17.78
C GLY A 707 12.23 5.06 -17.40
N GLY A 708 12.70 5.15 -16.16
CA GLY A 708 13.44 6.31 -15.68
C GLY A 708 14.83 6.36 -16.29
N ALA A 709 15.37 7.57 -16.49
CA ALA A 709 16.75 7.71 -16.92
C ALA A 709 17.72 7.14 -15.88
N GLY A 710 18.83 6.56 -16.31
CA GLY A 710 19.93 6.27 -15.40
C GLY A 710 20.50 7.56 -14.80
N GLY A 711 21.28 7.45 -13.73
CA GLY A 711 22.02 8.57 -13.16
C GLY A 711 22.84 9.28 -14.23
N SER A 712 22.59 10.57 -14.39
CA SER A 712 23.07 11.41 -15.51
C SER A 712 24.59 11.49 -15.63
N SER A 713 25.31 11.24 -14.53
CA SER A 713 26.76 11.06 -14.51
C SER A 713 27.16 10.10 -13.39
N GLY A 714 28.25 9.37 -13.59
CA GLY A 714 29.01 8.86 -12.45
C GLY A 714 29.83 9.98 -11.82
N GLY A 715 30.40 9.71 -10.65
CA GLY A 715 31.33 10.63 -10.01
C GLY A 715 32.66 10.69 -10.75
N SER A 716 33.39 11.78 -10.59
CA SER A 716 34.76 11.87 -11.09
C SER A 716 35.67 10.95 -10.30
N GLY A 717 36.66 10.35 -10.96
CA GLY A 717 37.76 9.69 -10.27
C GLY A 717 38.59 10.69 -9.48
N GLY A 718 39.14 10.25 -8.36
CA GLY A 718 39.99 11.08 -7.51
C GLY A 718 41.37 11.31 -8.14
N ALA A 719 42.03 12.39 -7.76
CA ALA A 719 43.38 12.67 -8.19
C ALA A 719 44.35 11.59 -7.67
N GLY A 720 45.30 11.17 -8.52
CA GLY A 720 46.40 10.28 -8.13
C GLY A 720 47.52 11.04 -7.43
N GLY A 721 48.45 10.28 -6.84
CA GLY A 721 49.67 10.83 -6.26
C GLY A 721 50.68 11.30 -7.29
N VAL A 722 51.78 11.89 -6.81
CA VAL A 722 52.95 12.20 -7.64
C VAL A 722 53.52 10.92 -8.25
N ILE A 723 53.47 9.81 -7.48
CA ILE A 723 53.76 8.45 -7.96
C ILE A 723 52.45 7.66 -7.92
N GLY A 724 51.66 7.77 -8.98
CA GLY A 724 50.38 7.09 -9.10
C GLY A 724 49.55 7.59 -10.28
N TRP A 725 48.34 7.06 -10.40
CA TRP A 725 47.39 7.41 -11.45
C TRP A 725 46.09 7.90 -10.82
N ALA A 726 45.38 8.78 -11.52
CA ALA A 726 44.03 9.18 -11.13
C ALA A 726 43.08 7.98 -11.17
N GLY A 727 42.06 8.02 -10.33
CA GLY A 727 40.98 7.03 -10.38
C GLY A 727 40.18 7.14 -11.67
N ALA A 728 39.57 6.03 -12.07
CA ALA A 728 38.62 6.06 -13.18
C ALA A 728 37.35 6.85 -12.80
N ASN A 729 36.76 7.55 -13.76
CA ASN A 729 35.42 8.13 -13.58
C ASN A 729 34.38 7.01 -13.49
N GLY A 730 33.34 7.23 -12.70
CA GLY A 730 32.20 6.34 -12.65
C GLY A 730 31.40 6.40 -13.96
N GLY A 731 30.87 5.26 -14.38
CA GLY A 731 29.93 5.20 -15.50
C GLY A 731 28.59 5.86 -15.15
N THR A 732 27.83 6.27 -16.17
CA THR A 732 26.42 6.65 -16.03
C THR A 732 25.59 5.46 -15.57
N GLY A 733 24.46 5.72 -14.92
CA GLY A 733 23.54 4.64 -14.56
C GLY A 733 22.87 4.01 -15.78
N ALA A 734 22.48 2.74 -15.66
CA ALA A 734 21.61 2.11 -16.65
C ALA A 734 20.21 2.77 -16.62
N GLY A 735 19.59 2.93 -17.78
CA GLY A 735 18.19 3.32 -17.89
C GLY A 735 17.28 2.24 -17.29
N GLY A 736 16.17 2.66 -16.70
CA GLY A 736 15.11 1.74 -16.27
C GLY A 736 14.39 1.14 -17.46
N THR A 737 13.83 -0.06 -17.29
CA THR A 737 12.99 -0.63 -18.35
C THR A 737 11.63 0.07 -18.38
N GLY A 738 11.08 0.26 -19.57
CA GLY A 738 9.71 0.73 -19.75
C GLY A 738 8.72 -0.24 -19.12
N GLY A 739 7.61 0.30 -18.63
CA GLY A 739 6.50 -0.49 -18.12
C GLY A 739 5.76 -1.17 -19.26
N ASN A 740 5.15 -2.32 -18.98
CA ASN A 740 4.33 -3.00 -19.98
C ASN A 740 3.07 -2.19 -20.28
N GLY A 741 2.59 -2.29 -21.51
CA GLY A 741 1.26 -1.78 -21.84
C GLY A 741 0.17 -2.57 -21.13
N GLY A 742 -0.94 -1.90 -20.86
CA GLY A 742 -2.12 -2.52 -20.28
C GLY A 742 -2.79 -3.49 -21.25
N GLN A 743 -3.49 -4.48 -20.72
CA GLN A 743 -4.28 -5.38 -21.56
C GLN A 743 -5.47 -4.63 -22.18
N GLY A 744 -5.91 -5.04 -23.36
CA GLY A 744 -7.18 -4.58 -23.90
C GLY A 744 -8.36 -5.02 -23.04
N GLY A 745 -9.43 -4.23 -23.01
CA GLY A 745 -10.68 -4.58 -22.35
C GLY A 745 -11.40 -5.72 -23.07
N ALA A 746 -12.22 -6.47 -22.34
CA ALA A 746 -13.03 -7.52 -22.94
C ALA A 746 -14.05 -6.95 -23.94
N GLY A 747 -14.32 -7.68 -25.01
CA GLY A 747 -15.43 -7.36 -25.92
C GLY A 747 -16.74 -7.82 -25.32
N GLY A 748 -17.82 -7.09 -25.59
CA GLY A 748 -19.16 -7.46 -25.18
C GLY A 748 -19.69 -8.71 -25.89
N ASN A 749 -20.53 -9.45 -25.19
CA ASN A 749 -21.27 -10.60 -25.71
C ASN A 749 -22.41 -10.13 -26.62
N GLY A 750 -22.73 -10.94 -27.63
CA GLY A 750 -23.98 -10.79 -28.37
C GLY A 750 -25.18 -11.24 -27.53
N GLY A 751 -26.29 -10.52 -27.61
CA GLY A 751 -27.53 -10.91 -26.95
C GLY A 751 -28.15 -12.14 -27.63
N ASN A 752 -28.74 -13.04 -26.86
CA ASN A 752 -29.51 -14.16 -27.40
C ASN A 752 -30.76 -13.68 -28.17
N GLY A 753 -31.14 -14.44 -29.19
CA GLY A 753 -32.39 -14.25 -29.90
C GLY A 753 -33.61 -14.66 -29.08
N GLY A 754 -34.76 -14.07 -29.39
CA GLY A 754 -36.02 -14.35 -28.75
C GLY A 754 -36.66 -15.65 -29.23
N ASN A 755 -37.42 -16.28 -28.34
CA ASN A 755 -38.13 -17.53 -28.65
C ASN A 755 -39.33 -17.30 -29.58
N ALA A 756 -39.80 -18.37 -30.21
CA ALA A 756 -41.02 -18.38 -31.01
C ALA A 756 -41.89 -19.60 -30.69
N SER A 757 -43.20 -19.54 -30.93
CA SER A 757 -44.10 -20.69 -30.77
C SER A 757 -43.90 -21.73 -31.89
N THR A 758 -44.36 -22.98 -31.67
CA THR A 758 -44.30 -24.06 -32.67
C THR A 758 -44.88 -23.63 -34.03
N GLY A 759 -44.06 -23.71 -35.08
CA GLY A 759 -44.40 -23.25 -36.45
C GLY A 759 -43.96 -21.81 -36.78
N GLY A 760 -43.39 -21.08 -35.81
CA GLY A 760 -42.81 -19.74 -35.99
C GLY A 760 -41.31 -19.74 -36.31
N THR A 761 -40.75 -18.54 -36.46
CA THR A 761 -39.31 -18.32 -36.67
C THR A 761 -38.68 -17.70 -35.44
N VAL A 762 -37.67 -18.36 -34.88
CA VAL A 762 -36.91 -17.85 -33.73
C VAL A 762 -36.07 -16.63 -34.09
N GLY A 763 -35.77 -15.82 -33.10
CA GLY A 763 -34.84 -14.71 -33.22
C GLY A 763 -33.41 -15.21 -33.39
N GLN A 764 -32.63 -14.52 -34.22
CA GLN A 764 -31.19 -14.76 -34.29
C GLN A 764 -30.50 -14.17 -33.07
N GLY A 765 -29.43 -14.83 -32.61
CA GLY A 765 -28.51 -14.25 -31.63
C GLY A 765 -27.66 -13.15 -32.26
N GLY A 766 -27.22 -12.20 -31.43
CA GLY A 766 -26.30 -11.14 -31.82
C GLY A 766 -24.86 -11.65 -31.94
N ASN A 767 -24.05 -10.92 -32.69
CA ASN A 767 -22.64 -11.22 -32.83
C ASN A 767 -21.86 -10.77 -31.58
N LEU A 768 -20.79 -11.51 -31.27
CA LEU A 768 -19.77 -11.09 -30.33
C LEU A 768 -19.06 -9.81 -30.80
N ALA A 769 -18.45 -9.11 -29.85
CA ALA A 769 -17.46 -8.08 -30.14
C ALA A 769 -16.04 -8.55 -29.81
N LEU A 770 -15.07 -8.01 -30.55
CA LEU A 770 -13.66 -8.22 -30.25
C LEU A 770 -13.26 -7.46 -28.98
N GLY A 771 -12.31 -8.02 -28.25
CA GLY A 771 -11.62 -7.27 -27.19
C GLY A 771 -10.79 -6.13 -27.75
N GLY A 772 -10.48 -5.17 -26.87
CA GLY A 772 -9.63 -4.05 -27.20
C GLY A 772 -8.21 -4.47 -27.52
N GLN A 773 -7.48 -3.58 -28.19
CA GLN A 773 -6.05 -3.81 -28.41
C GLN A 773 -5.28 -3.63 -27.10
N GLY A 774 -4.21 -4.39 -26.91
CA GLY A 774 -3.28 -4.11 -25.82
C GLY A 774 -2.57 -2.78 -26.01
N GLY A 775 -2.31 -2.08 -24.91
CA GLY A 775 -1.55 -0.84 -24.93
C GLY A 775 -0.11 -1.07 -25.33
N THR A 776 0.53 -0.07 -25.93
CA THR A 776 1.96 -0.17 -26.26
C THR A 776 2.80 -0.18 -24.98
N GLY A 777 3.89 -0.95 -24.97
CA GLY A 777 4.88 -0.87 -23.91
C GLY A 777 5.55 0.50 -23.85
N GLY A 778 6.00 0.89 -22.66
CA GLY A 778 6.73 2.14 -22.44
C GLY A 778 8.14 2.08 -23.02
N ALA A 779 8.68 3.25 -23.37
CA ALA A 779 10.06 3.36 -23.84
C ALA A 779 11.06 3.01 -22.72
N ALA A 780 12.25 2.53 -23.10
CA ALA A 780 13.37 2.44 -22.17
C ALA A 780 13.78 3.83 -21.69
N GLY A 781 14.27 3.94 -20.45
CA GLY A 781 14.77 5.21 -19.91
C GLY A 781 16.15 5.62 -20.41
N GLY A 782 16.83 4.76 -21.17
CA GLY A 782 18.17 4.99 -21.69
C GLY A 782 18.95 3.69 -21.93
N PRO A 783 20.26 3.77 -22.21
CA PRO A 783 21.12 2.60 -22.40
C PRO A 783 21.06 1.63 -21.22
N GLY A 784 20.99 0.33 -21.50
CA GLY A 784 20.85 -0.72 -20.47
C GLY A 784 19.41 -0.97 -20.00
N GLY A 785 18.44 -0.13 -20.40
CA GLY A 785 17.02 -0.38 -20.23
C GLY A 785 16.39 -1.00 -21.47
N ASN A 786 15.33 -1.79 -21.28
CA ASN A 786 14.51 -2.35 -22.34
C ASN A 786 13.19 -1.58 -22.47
N SER A 787 12.59 -1.55 -23.66
CA SER A 787 11.18 -1.14 -23.79
C SER A 787 10.28 -2.16 -23.11
N GLY A 788 9.15 -1.70 -22.58
CA GLY A 788 8.10 -2.59 -22.10
C GLY A 788 7.49 -3.40 -23.23
N PHE A 789 6.84 -4.51 -22.89
CA PHE A 789 6.06 -5.27 -23.85
C PHE A 789 4.72 -4.60 -24.12
N THR A 790 4.23 -4.72 -25.35
CA THR A 790 2.83 -4.42 -25.68
C THR A 790 1.93 -5.34 -24.87
N GLY A 791 0.84 -4.79 -24.33
CA GLY A 791 -0.15 -5.55 -23.59
C GLY A 791 -0.86 -6.58 -24.47
N ASN A 792 -1.48 -7.57 -23.83
CA ASN A 792 -2.24 -8.57 -24.55
C ASN A 792 -3.55 -7.97 -25.10
N LEU A 793 -4.06 -8.57 -26.17
CA LEU A 793 -5.42 -8.32 -26.65
C LEU A 793 -6.43 -8.65 -25.56
N GLY A 794 -7.51 -7.89 -25.51
CA GLY A 794 -8.67 -8.22 -24.70
C GLY A 794 -9.34 -9.50 -25.18
N VAL A 795 -9.97 -10.21 -24.25
CA VAL A 795 -10.73 -11.42 -24.58
C VAL A 795 -11.96 -11.02 -25.42
N PRO A 796 -12.20 -11.64 -26.59
CA PRO A 796 -13.44 -11.43 -27.34
C PRO A 796 -14.66 -11.90 -26.54
N GLY A 797 -15.81 -11.29 -26.79
CA GLY A 797 -17.09 -11.76 -26.27
C GLY A 797 -17.53 -13.08 -26.89
N SER A 798 -18.69 -13.56 -26.48
CA SER A 798 -19.36 -14.74 -27.06
C SER A 798 -20.53 -14.34 -27.96
N ASN A 799 -20.83 -15.18 -28.97
CA ASN A 799 -22.01 -14.98 -29.81
C ASN A 799 -23.27 -15.29 -29.00
N GLY A 800 -24.32 -14.52 -29.23
CA GLY A 800 -25.64 -14.82 -28.72
C GLY A 800 -26.17 -16.13 -29.32
N LEU A 801 -26.87 -16.89 -28.50
CA LEU A 801 -27.58 -18.08 -28.96
C LEU A 801 -28.83 -17.66 -29.75
N PRO A 802 -29.21 -18.40 -30.81
CA PRO A 802 -30.54 -18.27 -31.40
C PRO A 802 -31.62 -18.59 -30.36
N GLY A 803 -32.81 -18.01 -30.54
CA GLY A 803 -33.97 -18.37 -29.74
C GLY A 803 -34.41 -19.81 -29.99
N THR A 804 -35.29 -20.31 -29.13
CA THR A 804 -35.84 -21.67 -29.24
C THR A 804 -37.32 -21.66 -29.62
N ILE A 805 -37.77 -22.76 -30.21
CA ILE A 805 -39.20 -23.03 -30.40
C ILE A 805 -39.77 -23.54 -29.07
N VAL A 806 -40.84 -22.90 -28.58
CA VAL A 806 -41.48 -23.17 -27.29
C VAL A 806 -42.94 -23.56 -27.46
#